data_AF-A0A7I8BU92-F1
#
_entry.id   AF-A0A7I8BU92-F1
#
_cell.length_a   1.000
_cell.length_b   1.000
_cell.length_c   1.000
_cell.angle_alpha   90.00
_cell.angle_beta   90.00
_cell.angle_gamma   90.00
#
_symmetry.space_group_name_H-M   'P 1'
#
loop_
_entity.id
_entity.type
_entity.pdbx_description
1 polymer ?
#
loop_
_entity_poly.entity_id
_entity_poly.type
_entity_poly.pdbx_seq_one_letter_code
_entity_poly.pdbx_strand_id
1 'polypeptide(L)'
;MFKPLQTRTLSVRCDAFPTWGNDEVLAPVRLRGTEALGKLFRYELDLMTIDSPTLRVYEARKMIRPDELAGAVIDMIIEFEGKGTFIPGMPGHSGACNIGAGTRTISGLITSVQITGSDDRHMYYRFIVRPSLWLTKKAVENRIFQNSNVVEITEDVLADYNIVVEQRLAAPGFRGGYPVRDYVRQFWCSDFEFLTMLWREWGIYYFYDGSKLVLCDSPGSHRTHDDMCDEVRYHAPDGARIDEEHIHRLEVSRRITTGQVDLVDYDYTQSRAIFTGESYNNSGPSEQARHYQWGDYSQPLAGAQGLSSELSDYETEANNLANVRLDAMRCRRQRLKGTGNLRGLSTGKTFWLIDHPEQSVNADYLVVSTTIDIRNSGLEAQRTGGESAYQCVTDFVLQPANTFFRNRLKKKPRAHAETAVVTSHDDRAVWPDAYARVKAHFVWDRRNEADLNSSCWLRVASPWQGNGYGFIAIPRIGDEVTVSYHEGDPDKPFVSASKVNQFNQPPWKLPDNLALTGLRSRDLEGGNANHVLTDDTPGKLQVQIASDHAQSRLVLGYNTRIDGRKGRSDPRGEGFELATEKVGVVRANTGMLVTTEARSGAGAPAKDMGETVARLTNAQTLHDDLATVAQQNEAQQPGSEQSDVTRAIGTQNNAISGDTASGEEFPEFTRPDMVLSSAAGVAVTARCGVHVAANDDVAVTAGRNVALAAARSLYASVRDTVSMCVMRGPMKLVSAMDRISIVARNSLIELRAREKVSIGSLDTVEVLASNKLVWNAGGTQVVIDSSGFTVYTGGKVMFHSADVKQENPLSVPAGLAPLAPHPIELSCSALQANEFNGATTDSSSRPVAQQGEAGAHLSMQPLASGQSGALSQANNGQSGSMFEPDHSCTWKLRDIQQKNFYRAMETVDYRGVFQDGTPYNGGAIVRGGGGGTFDMYFEASTHTITATVRILVHAKVVQVVNAQTGEPEKNADGSIKTVPYHTSKDQPPGTPGRRIVDRPFSEVGSFNSMKGDIEAVLNQDGYKLAVSNCPRRDQCSCKFPVFFRVEFVSPDSRDAHHAEINLYPTAERADSANWGEKGVSVRSGVVTNLPVDHVKAHEVGHLLSFPDEYYDQGGSVHKDYVKPDQTINLSLAQNNPNKDTWQGTTRDNLMGRGMFNQTSVTPPHYIYRIRDWFQQKVGRQWSVTK
;
A
#
# COMPACT_ATOMS: atom_id res chain seq x y z
N MET A 1 1.17 83.73 53.39
CA MET A 1 0.33 82.53 53.15
C MET A 1 0.79 81.95 51.83
N PHE A 2 1.62 80.91 51.86
CA PHE A 2 2.23 80.34 50.65
C PHE A 2 1.12 79.60 49.88
N LYS A 3 0.73 80.12 48.72
CA LYS A 3 -0.07 79.38 47.73
C LYS A 3 0.89 78.35 47.12
N PRO A 4 0.68 77.03 47.27
CA PRO A 4 1.47 76.07 46.49
C PRO A 4 1.25 76.34 45.00
N LEU A 5 2.34 76.40 44.24
CA LEU A 5 2.34 76.87 42.85
C LEU A 5 1.78 75.85 41.82
N GLN A 6 1.55 74.58 42.19
CA GLN A 6 0.85 73.60 41.32
C GLN A 6 0.05 72.55 42.11
N THR A 7 -1.06 72.12 41.48
CA THR A 7 -1.87 70.94 41.77
C THR A 7 -1.02 69.68 41.59
N ARG A 8 -1.01 68.77 42.58
CA ARG A 8 -0.20 67.55 42.57
C ARG A 8 -0.98 66.46 41.83
N THR A 9 -0.57 66.13 40.60
CA THR A 9 -1.52 65.67 39.58
C THR A 9 -1.45 64.16 39.32
N LEU A 10 -2.41 63.42 39.89
CA LEU A 10 -3.06 62.36 39.12
C LEU A 10 -3.93 63.06 38.08
N SER A 11 -3.66 62.82 36.80
CA SER A 11 -4.49 63.25 35.67
C SER A 11 -4.91 62.02 34.86
N VAL A 12 -5.94 62.19 34.04
CA VAL A 12 -6.43 61.15 33.14
C VAL A 12 -6.59 61.74 31.75
N ARG A 13 -6.49 60.89 30.75
CA ARG A 13 -6.77 61.26 29.36
C ARG A 13 -7.52 60.12 28.69
N CYS A 14 -8.60 60.44 28.01
CA CYS A 14 -9.38 59.46 27.25
C CYS A 14 -10.06 60.14 26.07
N ASP A 15 -9.87 59.61 24.86
CA ASP A 15 -10.44 60.21 23.64
C ASP A 15 -11.98 60.20 23.63
N ALA A 16 -12.61 59.33 24.43
CA ALA A 16 -14.05 59.26 24.58
C ALA A 16 -14.61 60.25 25.63
N PHE A 17 -13.76 61.01 26.33
CA PHE A 17 -14.24 61.96 27.33
C PHE A 17 -14.87 63.19 26.67
N PRO A 18 -16.06 63.63 27.13
CA PRO A 18 -16.61 64.89 26.69
C PRO A 18 -15.74 66.04 27.20
N THR A 19 -15.52 67.04 26.34
CA THR A 19 -14.79 68.26 26.67
C THR A 19 -15.76 69.44 26.77
N TRP A 20 -15.45 70.38 27.67
CA TRP A 20 -16.18 71.65 27.79
C TRP A 20 -15.17 72.80 27.77
N GLY A 21 -15.14 73.54 26.65
CA GLY A 21 -14.04 74.45 26.37
C GLY A 21 -12.77 73.67 26.00
N ASN A 22 -11.66 73.94 26.70
CA ASN A 22 -10.39 73.22 26.54
C ASN A 22 -10.15 72.13 27.61
N ASP A 23 -11.07 71.96 28.57
CA ASP A 23 -10.90 71.05 29.70
C ASP A 23 -11.79 69.80 29.58
N GLU A 24 -11.29 68.65 30.04
CA GLU A 24 -12.07 67.42 30.16
C GLU A 24 -13.12 67.57 31.27
N VAL A 25 -14.34 67.09 31.03
CA VAL A 25 -15.45 67.23 31.99
C VAL A 25 -15.27 66.36 33.24
N LEU A 26 -14.38 65.36 33.22
CA LEU A 26 -14.11 64.44 34.32
C LEU A 26 -12.70 64.67 34.89
N ALA A 27 -12.61 64.87 36.21
CA ALA A 27 -11.35 65.00 36.94
C ALA A 27 -11.16 63.82 37.93
N PRO A 28 -9.93 63.28 38.06
CA PRO A 28 -9.68 62.13 38.91
C PRO A 28 -9.52 62.52 40.39
N VAL A 29 -10.15 61.73 41.26
CA VAL A 29 -10.17 61.93 42.73
C VAL A 29 -9.26 60.92 43.42
N ARG A 30 -9.37 59.64 43.05
CA ARG A 30 -8.58 58.57 43.64
C ARG A 30 -8.26 57.49 42.61
N LEU A 31 -7.02 57.02 42.61
CA LEU A 31 -6.60 55.85 41.85
C LEU A 31 -6.14 54.78 42.84
N ARG A 32 -6.77 53.61 42.79
CA ARG A 32 -6.37 52.45 43.58
C ARG A 32 -6.28 51.20 42.75
N GLY A 33 -5.17 50.49 42.77
CA GLY A 33 -5.08 49.22 42.06
C GLY A 33 -3.78 48.47 42.28
N THR A 34 -3.75 47.24 41.75
CA THR A 34 -2.62 46.34 41.89
C THR A 34 -2.12 45.88 40.52
N GLU A 35 -0.82 45.98 40.32
CA GLU A 35 -0.05 45.34 39.26
C GLU A 35 0.81 44.22 39.87
N ALA A 36 0.97 43.12 39.14
CA ALA A 36 1.86 42.04 39.53
C ALA A 36 2.32 41.24 38.32
N LEU A 37 3.56 40.77 38.34
CA LEU A 37 4.09 39.88 37.30
C LEU A 37 3.17 38.67 37.12
N GLY A 38 2.77 38.42 35.88
CA GLY A 38 1.90 37.31 35.50
C GLY A 38 0.44 37.44 35.92
N LYS A 39 -0.01 38.64 36.29
CA LYS A 39 -1.42 38.92 36.60
C LYS A 39 -1.91 40.13 35.82
N LEU A 40 -3.18 40.09 35.44
CA LEU A 40 -3.85 41.27 34.90
C LEU A 40 -4.02 42.31 36.01
N PHE A 41 -3.60 43.54 35.75
CA PHE A 41 -3.86 44.62 36.68
C PHE A 41 -5.36 44.94 36.75
N ARG A 42 -5.76 45.56 37.86
CA ARG A 42 -7.11 46.10 38.03
C ARG A 42 -6.99 47.40 38.81
N TYR A 43 -7.40 48.49 38.18
CA TYR A 43 -7.48 49.80 38.79
C TYR A 43 -8.93 50.21 39.00
N GLU A 44 -9.22 50.73 40.18
CA GLU A 44 -10.41 51.48 40.53
C GLU A 44 -10.04 52.96 40.45
N LEU A 45 -10.65 53.66 39.51
CA LEU A 45 -10.44 55.07 39.26
C LEU A 45 -11.73 55.82 39.62
N ASP A 46 -11.70 56.56 40.72
CA ASP A 46 -12.78 57.43 41.15
C ASP A 46 -12.61 58.81 40.50
N LEU A 47 -13.66 59.27 39.82
CA LEU A 47 -13.71 60.51 39.04
C LEU A 47 -14.87 61.37 39.52
N MET A 48 -14.78 62.67 39.30
CA MET A 48 -15.86 63.63 39.53
C MET A 48 -16.00 64.59 38.35
N THR A 49 -17.18 65.14 38.13
CA THR A 49 -17.36 66.22 37.14
C THR A 49 -16.65 67.50 37.58
N ILE A 50 -16.06 68.26 36.67
CA ILE A 50 -15.47 69.57 37.02
C ILE A 50 -16.55 70.57 37.50
N ASP A 51 -16.22 71.38 38.51
CA ASP A 51 -17.06 72.51 38.94
C ASP A 51 -16.61 73.77 38.18
N SER A 52 -17.40 74.20 37.19
CA SER A 52 -17.13 75.40 36.40
C SER A 52 -18.33 76.35 36.45
N PRO A 53 -18.13 77.68 36.61
CA PRO A 53 -19.22 78.66 36.60
C PRO A 53 -20.11 78.62 35.35
N THR A 54 -19.61 78.05 34.24
CA THR A 54 -20.31 77.94 32.95
C THR A 54 -20.87 76.54 32.66
N LEU A 55 -20.62 75.54 33.51
CA LEU A 55 -21.10 74.17 33.33
C LEU A 55 -21.82 73.70 34.59
N ARG A 56 -23.16 73.63 34.54
CA ARG A 56 -23.93 73.08 35.67
C ARG A 56 -23.84 71.55 35.70
N VAL A 57 -23.90 70.95 36.89
CA VAL A 57 -23.82 69.50 37.11
C VAL A 57 -24.82 68.70 36.24
N TYR A 58 -26.04 69.21 36.04
CA TYR A 58 -27.04 68.54 35.21
C TYR A 58 -26.68 68.55 33.71
N GLU A 59 -25.91 69.54 33.25
CA GLU A 59 -25.44 69.65 31.86
C GLU A 59 -24.23 68.75 31.65
N ALA A 60 -23.28 68.76 32.60
CA ALA A 60 -22.15 67.83 32.63
C ALA A 60 -22.62 66.37 32.56
N ARG A 61 -23.69 66.03 33.30
CA ARG A 61 -24.31 64.70 33.25
C ARG A 61 -24.81 64.31 31.86
N LYS A 62 -25.40 65.23 31.10
CA LYS A 62 -25.93 64.92 29.75
C LYS A 62 -24.83 64.64 28.73
N MET A 63 -23.63 65.17 28.98
CA MET A 63 -22.47 64.97 28.12
C MET A 63 -21.78 63.63 28.35
N ILE A 64 -21.85 63.09 29.58
CA ILE A 64 -21.24 61.80 29.91
C ILE A 64 -22.19 60.68 29.49
N ARG A 65 -21.73 59.85 28.55
CA ARG A 65 -22.45 58.66 28.07
C ARG A 65 -21.73 57.39 28.53
N PRO A 66 -22.14 56.76 29.64
CA PRO A 66 -21.45 55.59 30.18
C PRO A 66 -21.27 54.43 29.18
N ASP A 67 -22.24 54.23 28.28
CA ASP A 67 -22.19 53.16 27.27
C ASP A 67 -21.11 53.40 26.20
N GLU A 68 -20.77 54.66 25.90
CA GLU A 68 -19.70 55.03 24.96
C GLU A 68 -18.31 55.02 25.64
N LEU A 69 -18.28 55.10 26.98
CA LEU A 69 -17.04 55.04 27.77
C LEU A 69 -16.60 53.60 28.06
N ALA A 70 -17.55 52.66 28.18
CA ALA A 70 -17.22 51.24 28.33
C ALA A 70 -16.57 50.69 27.05
N GLY A 71 -15.36 50.15 27.16
CA GLY A 71 -14.56 49.70 26.02
C GLY A 71 -13.62 50.76 25.44
N ALA A 72 -13.64 51.99 25.94
CA ALA A 72 -12.63 53.00 25.58
C ALA A 72 -11.31 52.75 26.33
N VAL A 73 -10.20 53.21 25.73
CA VAL A 73 -8.87 53.21 26.35
C VAL A 73 -8.68 54.51 27.14
N ILE A 74 -8.15 54.40 28.36
CA ILE A 74 -7.85 55.52 29.24
C ILE A 74 -6.40 55.46 29.70
N ASP A 75 -5.74 56.59 29.67
CA ASP A 75 -4.40 56.81 30.21
C ASP A 75 -4.51 57.48 31.58
N MET A 76 -3.99 56.83 32.61
CA MET A 76 -3.87 57.37 33.96
C MET A 76 -2.44 57.84 34.17
N ILE A 77 -2.25 59.16 34.31
CA ILE A 77 -0.94 59.80 34.33
C ILE A 77 -0.65 60.28 35.75
N ILE A 78 0.47 59.82 36.31
CA ILE A 78 0.90 60.09 37.67
C ILE A 78 2.22 60.87 37.60
N GLU A 79 2.20 62.12 38.06
CA GLU A 79 3.41 62.95 38.17
C GLU A 79 4.19 62.62 39.45
N PHE A 80 5.50 62.44 39.31
CA PHE A 80 6.41 62.18 40.42
C PHE A 80 7.60 63.15 40.43
N GLU A 81 8.31 63.21 41.57
CA GLU A 81 9.43 64.13 41.77
C GLU A 81 10.76 63.50 41.36
N GLY A 82 11.74 64.31 40.97
CA GLY A 82 13.06 63.85 40.51
C GLY A 82 14.09 63.70 41.63
N LYS A 83 15.33 63.33 41.29
CA LYS A 83 16.47 63.30 42.22
C LYS A 83 17.19 64.66 42.31
N GLY A 84 17.42 65.15 43.53
CA GLY A 84 18.16 66.39 43.79
C GLY A 84 17.86 66.97 45.18
N THR A 85 18.62 67.96 45.64
CA THR A 85 18.27 68.75 46.83
C THR A 85 18.03 70.20 46.42
N PHE A 86 17.04 70.84 47.04
CA PHE A 86 16.77 72.26 46.82
C PHE A 86 18.02 73.10 47.15
N ILE A 87 18.46 73.95 46.22
CA ILE A 87 19.59 74.87 46.43
C ILE A 87 19.03 76.29 46.65
N PRO A 88 19.09 76.85 47.87
CA PRO A 88 18.58 78.19 48.15
C PRO A 88 19.37 79.28 47.39
N GLY A 89 18.67 80.24 46.78
CA GLY A 89 19.27 81.49 46.25
C GLY A 89 19.46 81.60 44.73
N MET A 90 19.04 80.62 43.93
CA MET A 90 19.09 80.72 42.47
C MET A 90 17.95 81.60 41.88
N PRO A 91 18.20 82.42 40.84
CA PRO A 91 17.17 83.23 40.19
C PRO A 91 16.13 82.37 39.44
N GLY A 92 14.84 82.71 39.59
CA GLY A 92 13.73 82.00 38.95
C GLY A 92 13.41 80.64 39.59
N HIS A 93 12.69 79.78 38.88
CA HIS A 93 12.39 78.40 39.30
C HIS A 93 13.61 77.45 39.24
N SER A 94 14.79 77.97 38.85
CA SER A 94 16.03 77.23 38.61
C SER A 94 16.62 76.56 39.86
N GLY A 95 16.23 76.97 41.07
CA GLY A 95 16.60 76.33 42.34
C GLY A 95 15.62 75.25 42.83
N ALA A 96 14.45 75.12 42.18
CA ALA A 96 13.43 74.13 42.49
C ALA A 96 13.68 72.80 41.75
N CYS A 97 14.89 72.25 41.90
CA CYS A 97 15.19 70.90 41.43
C CYS A 97 14.18 69.92 42.04
N ASN A 98 13.60 69.05 41.20
CA ASN A 98 12.68 67.93 41.51
C ASN A 98 11.18 68.13 41.31
N ILE A 99 10.67 69.31 40.94
CA ILE A 99 9.22 69.47 40.66
C ILE A 99 8.87 68.88 39.28
N GLY A 100 7.97 67.88 39.24
CA GLY A 100 7.42 67.32 37.99
C GLY A 100 8.46 66.68 37.06
N ALA A 101 9.53 66.13 37.63
CA ALA A 101 10.68 65.66 36.88
C ALA A 101 10.39 64.45 35.97
N GLY A 102 9.30 63.71 36.24
CA GLY A 102 8.88 62.58 35.43
C GLY A 102 7.39 62.26 35.55
N THR A 103 6.88 61.49 34.59
CA THR A 103 5.49 61.02 34.56
C THR A 103 5.43 59.51 34.38
N ARG A 104 4.56 58.85 35.13
CA ARG A 104 4.21 57.44 34.94
C ARG A 104 2.84 57.36 34.31
N THR A 105 2.75 56.71 33.16
CA THR A 105 1.48 56.48 32.46
C THR A 105 1.05 55.02 32.60
N ILE A 106 -0.20 54.81 33.00
CA ILE A 106 -0.83 53.50 33.06
C ILE A 106 -2.02 53.52 32.10
N SER A 107 -1.90 52.79 30.99
CA SER A 107 -2.92 52.71 29.95
C SER A 107 -3.76 51.46 30.10
N GLY A 108 -5.08 51.55 29.97
CA GLY A 108 -5.95 50.38 30.02
C GLY A 108 -7.35 50.59 29.46
N LEU A 109 -8.09 49.50 29.35
CA LEU A 109 -9.48 49.45 28.88
C LEU A 109 -10.45 49.70 30.04
N ILE A 110 -11.43 50.58 29.84
CA ILE A 110 -12.54 50.77 30.77
C ILE A 110 -13.50 49.58 30.65
N THR A 111 -13.52 48.71 31.66
CA THR A 111 -14.36 47.49 31.66
C THR A 111 -15.68 47.64 32.40
N SER A 112 -15.83 48.68 33.21
CA SER A 112 -17.06 48.99 33.94
C SER A 112 -17.07 50.46 34.30
N VAL A 113 -18.22 51.10 34.12
CA VAL A 113 -18.51 52.46 34.56
C VAL A 113 -19.65 52.41 35.58
N GLN A 114 -19.46 53.02 36.75
CA GLN A 114 -20.47 53.09 37.81
C GLN A 114 -20.67 54.54 38.24
N ILE A 115 -21.92 54.92 38.49
CA ILE A 115 -22.26 56.21 39.11
C ILE A 115 -22.36 55.95 40.62
N THR A 116 -21.50 56.58 41.41
CA THR A 116 -21.36 56.27 42.85
C THR A 116 -22.12 57.25 43.76
N GLY A 117 -22.48 58.43 43.24
CA GLY A 117 -23.26 59.43 43.97
C GLY A 117 -23.22 60.80 43.30
N SER A 118 -23.82 61.79 43.95
CA SER A 118 -23.82 63.19 43.52
C SER A 118 -23.97 64.13 44.70
N ASP A 119 -23.42 65.33 44.59
CA ASP A 119 -23.73 66.47 45.45
C ASP A 119 -24.21 67.68 44.61
N ASP A 120 -24.34 68.85 45.24
CA ASP A 120 -24.82 70.07 44.58
C ASP A 120 -23.88 70.59 43.46
N ARG A 121 -22.61 70.16 43.45
CA ARG A 121 -21.54 70.66 42.58
C ARG A 121 -20.86 69.60 41.72
N HIS A 122 -20.97 68.32 42.07
CA HIS A 122 -20.25 67.23 41.43
C HIS A 122 -21.13 65.97 41.27
N MET A 123 -20.90 65.23 40.19
CA MET A 123 -21.33 63.84 40.04
C MET A 123 -20.12 62.92 40.12
N TYR A 124 -20.23 61.84 40.90
CA TYR A 124 -19.14 60.91 41.14
C TYR A 124 -19.29 59.63 40.31
N TYR A 125 -18.18 59.24 39.69
CA TYR A 125 -18.08 58.04 38.86
C TYR A 125 -16.95 57.14 39.36
N ARG A 126 -17.09 55.84 39.15
CA ARG A 126 -16.04 54.84 39.39
C ARG A 126 -15.83 54.01 38.15
N PHE A 127 -14.63 54.03 37.62
CA PHE A 127 -14.22 53.22 36.48
C PHE A 127 -13.38 52.03 36.96
N ILE A 128 -13.63 50.86 36.35
CA ILE A 128 -12.76 49.70 36.51
C ILE A 128 -11.90 49.57 35.25
N VAL A 129 -10.62 49.89 35.38
CA VAL A 129 -9.66 49.86 34.29
C VAL A 129 -8.85 48.56 34.36
N ARG A 130 -8.74 47.86 33.23
CA ARG A 130 -8.01 46.59 33.09
C ARG A 130 -7.18 46.59 31.80
N PRO A 131 -6.13 45.78 31.70
CA PRO A 131 -5.34 45.70 30.47
C PRO A 131 -6.15 45.09 29.31
N SER A 132 -5.76 45.37 28.07
CA SER A 132 -6.39 44.82 26.86
C SER A 132 -6.41 43.29 26.83
N LEU A 133 -5.37 42.61 27.37
CA LEU A 133 -5.35 41.14 27.53
C LEU A 133 -6.51 40.60 28.41
N TRP A 134 -7.23 41.44 29.15
CA TRP A 134 -8.43 41.00 29.85
C TRP A 134 -9.54 40.52 28.89
N LEU A 135 -9.60 41.05 27.66
CA LEU A 135 -10.59 40.66 26.66
C LEU A 135 -10.49 39.17 26.29
N THR A 136 -9.29 38.58 26.34
CA THR A 136 -9.05 37.16 26.04
C THR A 136 -9.67 36.21 27.08
N LYS A 137 -10.20 36.73 28.20
CA LYS A 137 -11.03 35.94 29.14
C LYS A 137 -12.47 35.72 28.65
N LYS A 138 -12.89 36.42 27.59
CA LYS A 138 -14.27 36.40 27.10
C LYS A 138 -14.49 35.44 25.94
N ALA A 139 -13.44 35.10 25.18
CA ALA A 139 -13.48 34.05 24.19
C ALA A 139 -13.15 32.70 24.85
N VAL A 140 -13.92 31.65 24.54
CA VAL A 140 -13.67 30.25 24.91
C VAL A 140 -13.64 29.43 23.65
N GLU A 141 -12.59 28.65 23.48
CA GLU A 141 -12.26 28.04 22.19
C GLU A 141 -11.72 26.61 22.34
N ASN A 142 -11.74 25.89 21.23
CA ASN A 142 -11.07 24.61 21.07
C ASN A 142 -10.25 24.66 19.77
N ARG A 143 -8.92 24.62 19.89
CA ARG A 143 -8.00 24.86 18.77
C ARG A 143 -6.84 23.89 18.84
N ILE A 144 -6.38 23.49 17.66
CA ILE A 144 -5.19 22.65 17.48
C ILE A 144 -4.10 23.52 16.86
N PHE A 145 -2.94 23.53 17.50
CA PHE A 145 -1.71 24.12 16.97
C PHE A 145 -0.75 22.98 16.65
N GLN A 146 -0.28 22.93 15.41
CA GLN A 146 0.63 21.91 14.92
C GLN A 146 1.89 22.55 14.38
N ASN A 147 3.04 21.97 14.70
CA ASN A 147 4.35 22.42 14.25
C ASN A 147 4.55 23.92 14.55
N SER A 148 4.19 24.34 15.76
CA SER A 148 4.33 25.72 16.22
C SER A 148 5.01 25.76 17.58
N ASN A 149 5.85 26.76 17.81
CA ASN A 149 6.43 27.02 19.13
C ASN A 149 5.50 27.89 20.00
N VAL A 150 5.80 28.01 21.30
CA VAL A 150 4.98 28.79 22.25
C VAL A 150 4.82 30.27 21.88
N VAL A 151 5.81 30.87 21.21
CA VAL A 151 5.77 32.28 20.81
C VAL A 151 4.84 32.46 19.61
N GLU A 152 4.95 31.60 18.59
CA GLU A 152 4.07 31.59 17.42
C GLU A 152 2.61 31.36 17.82
N ILE A 153 2.35 30.41 18.73
CA ILE A 153 1.02 30.16 19.29
C ILE A 153 0.50 31.42 20.01
N THR A 154 1.38 32.13 20.72
CA THR A 154 1.01 33.36 21.42
C THR A 154 0.61 34.46 20.43
N GLU A 155 1.38 34.62 19.35
CA GLU A 155 1.09 35.61 18.31
C GLU A 155 -0.23 35.30 17.60
N ASP A 156 -0.47 34.04 17.20
CA ASP A 156 -1.70 33.62 16.53
C ASP A 156 -2.94 33.88 17.40
N VAL A 157 -2.89 33.52 18.69
CA VAL A 157 -4.02 33.74 19.61
C VAL A 157 -4.26 35.23 19.87
N LEU A 158 -3.21 36.06 19.92
CA LEU A 158 -3.34 37.49 20.24
C LEU A 158 -3.61 38.37 19.02
N ALA A 159 -3.43 37.87 17.79
CA ALA A 159 -3.65 38.60 16.55
C ALA A 159 -5.06 39.21 16.46
N ASP A 160 -6.08 38.51 16.97
CA ASP A 160 -7.49 38.94 16.94
C ASP A 160 -7.79 40.14 17.88
N TYR A 161 -6.88 40.53 18.77
CA TYR A 161 -7.18 41.45 19.89
C TYR A 161 -6.48 42.82 19.80
N ASN A 162 -5.73 43.11 18.73
CA ASN A 162 -4.95 44.36 18.57
C ASN A 162 -4.05 44.70 19.77
N ILE A 163 -3.48 43.68 20.43
CA ILE A 163 -2.59 43.86 21.59
C ILE A 163 -1.16 44.03 21.09
N VAL A 164 -0.50 45.13 21.46
CA VAL A 164 0.92 45.33 21.17
C VAL A 164 1.76 44.52 22.15
N VAL A 165 2.48 43.52 21.63
CA VAL A 165 3.34 42.64 22.42
C VAL A 165 4.81 43.03 22.22
N GLU A 166 5.52 43.25 23.31
CA GLU A 166 6.99 43.38 23.32
C GLU A 166 7.60 42.09 23.88
N GLN A 167 8.32 41.34 23.05
CA GLN A 167 8.95 40.10 23.46
C GLN A 167 10.38 40.36 23.95
N ARG A 168 10.63 40.11 25.25
CA ARG A 168 11.96 40.17 25.87
C ARG A 168 12.36 38.78 26.36
N LEU A 169 12.42 37.83 25.42
CA LEU A 169 12.62 36.41 25.68
C LEU A 169 14.06 36.01 25.34
N ALA A 170 14.75 35.41 26.30
CA ALA A 170 16.10 34.87 26.14
C ALA A 170 16.11 33.36 25.81
N ALA A 171 14.97 32.68 25.96
CA ALA A 171 14.80 31.23 25.83
C ALA A 171 15.92 30.44 26.54
N PRO A 172 16.07 30.59 27.87
CA PRO A 172 17.23 30.06 28.60
C PRO A 172 17.35 28.54 28.42
N GLY A 173 18.49 28.09 27.91
CA GLY A 173 18.76 26.69 27.60
C GLY A 173 18.63 26.34 26.11
N PHE A 174 18.04 27.21 25.28
CA PHE A 174 17.89 26.98 23.84
C PHE A 174 18.78 27.94 23.02
N ARG A 175 19.41 27.43 21.96
CA ARG A 175 20.31 28.22 21.10
C ARG A 175 19.60 28.98 19.96
N GLY A 176 18.32 28.72 19.72
CA GLY A 176 17.57 29.24 18.57
C GLY A 176 16.13 29.67 18.87
N GLY A 177 15.79 29.91 20.14
CA GLY A 177 14.40 30.18 20.58
C GLY A 177 13.72 28.95 21.16
N TYR A 178 12.45 29.09 21.55
CA TYR A 178 11.67 27.98 22.09
C TYR A 178 11.43 26.89 21.04
N PRO A 179 11.38 25.60 21.45
CA PRO A 179 11.23 24.49 20.52
C PRO A 179 9.82 24.46 19.89
N VAL A 180 9.79 23.96 18.66
CA VAL A 180 8.55 23.71 17.91
C VAL A 180 7.90 22.43 18.44
N ARG A 181 6.58 22.48 18.65
CA ARG A 181 5.79 21.35 19.18
C ARG A 181 4.91 20.75 18.11
N ASP A 182 4.84 19.42 18.07
CA ASP A 182 4.06 18.66 17.09
C ASP A 182 2.56 18.93 17.25
N TYR A 183 2.10 19.00 18.49
CA TYR A 183 0.68 19.10 18.81
C TYR A 183 0.47 19.79 20.15
N VAL A 184 -0.19 20.94 20.12
CA VAL A 184 -0.65 21.66 21.32
C VAL A 184 -2.12 21.99 21.15
N ARG A 185 -2.93 21.67 22.14
CA ARG A 185 -4.38 21.87 22.09
C ARG A 185 -4.86 22.86 23.15
N GLN A 186 -5.59 23.88 22.68
CA GLN A 186 -6.46 24.66 23.55
C GLN A 186 -7.73 23.87 23.81
N PHE A 187 -7.90 23.32 25.01
CA PHE A 187 -9.03 22.44 25.34
C PHE A 187 -10.14 23.16 26.13
N TRP A 188 -11.21 23.55 25.43
CA TRP A 188 -12.45 24.12 25.99
C TRP A 188 -12.22 25.20 27.07
N CYS A 189 -11.25 26.09 26.85
CA CYS A 189 -10.87 27.11 27.81
C CYS A 189 -10.69 28.47 27.16
N SER A 190 -10.67 29.52 27.99
CA SER A 190 -10.47 30.87 27.47
C SER A 190 -9.07 31.08 26.92
N ASP A 191 -8.93 31.96 25.91
CA ASP A 191 -7.62 32.31 25.33
C ASP A 191 -6.64 32.77 26.42
N PHE A 192 -7.14 33.52 27.42
CA PHE A 192 -6.35 33.92 28.58
C PHE A 192 -5.85 32.72 29.41
N GLU A 193 -6.72 31.74 29.68
CA GLU A 193 -6.36 30.58 30.49
C GLU A 193 -5.36 29.68 29.78
N PHE A 194 -5.56 29.47 28.48
CA PHE A 194 -4.66 28.74 27.61
C PHE A 194 -3.27 29.39 27.57
N LEU A 195 -3.18 30.67 27.17
CA LEU A 195 -1.90 31.39 27.10
C LEU A 195 -1.21 31.46 28.45
N THR A 196 -1.95 31.74 29.54
CA THR A 196 -1.34 31.79 30.88
C THR A 196 -0.82 30.42 31.31
N MET A 197 -1.48 29.34 30.94
CA MET A 197 -1.02 27.98 31.23
C MET A 197 0.24 27.66 30.42
N LEU A 198 0.21 27.92 29.11
CA LEU A 198 1.30 27.68 28.19
C LEU A 198 2.56 28.50 28.56
N TRP A 199 2.40 29.81 28.82
CA TRP A 199 3.49 30.66 29.28
C TRP A 199 4.10 30.13 30.59
N ARG A 200 3.26 29.74 31.54
CA ARG A 200 3.73 29.19 32.84
C ARG A 200 4.51 27.89 32.69
N GLU A 201 4.12 27.05 31.76
CA GLU A 201 4.78 25.78 31.44
C GLU A 201 6.18 26.03 30.88
N TRP A 202 6.30 26.96 29.93
CA TRP A 202 7.57 27.37 29.31
C TRP A 202 8.38 28.41 30.10
N GLY A 203 7.90 28.80 31.28
CA GLY A 203 8.56 29.75 32.17
C GLY A 203 8.44 31.22 31.77
N ILE A 204 7.61 31.52 30.78
CA ILE A 204 7.25 32.86 30.36
C ILE A 204 6.26 33.47 31.38
N TYR A 205 6.45 34.73 31.66
CA TYR A 205 5.52 35.56 32.41
C TYR A 205 5.43 36.92 31.73
N TYR A 206 4.52 37.76 32.20
CA TYR A 206 4.25 39.02 31.55
C TYR A 206 4.00 40.14 32.54
N PHE A 207 4.14 41.37 32.08
CA PHE A 207 3.68 42.57 32.75
C PHE A 207 3.32 43.65 31.71
N TYR A 208 2.93 44.83 32.18
CA TYR A 208 2.58 45.95 31.31
C TYR A 208 3.55 47.11 31.51
N ASP A 209 4.04 47.65 30.40
CA ASP A 209 4.85 48.88 30.35
C ASP A 209 4.07 49.89 29.49
N GLY A 210 3.36 50.80 30.15
CA GLY A 210 2.31 51.61 29.51
C GLY A 210 1.19 50.73 28.95
N SER A 211 0.94 50.81 27.64
CA SER A 211 -0.05 50.00 26.92
C SER A 211 0.48 48.67 26.37
N LYS A 212 1.80 48.44 26.43
CA LYS A 212 2.45 47.26 25.82
C LYS A 212 2.43 46.06 26.78
N LEU A 213 2.07 44.89 26.26
CA LEU A 213 2.24 43.62 26.95
C LEU A 213 3.68 43.15 26.78
N VAL A 214 4.46 43.14 27.86
CA VAL A 214 5.85 42.69 27.82
C VAL A 214 5.92 41.23 28.27
N LEU A 215 6.44 40.35 27.40
CA LEU A 215 6.71 38.94 27.73
C LEU A 215 8.17 38.77 28.16
N CYS A 216 8.41 38.03 29.23
CA CYS A 216 9.72 37.86 29.85
C CYS A 216 9.94 36.42 30.33
N ASP A 217 11.19 36.00 30.36
CA ASP A 217 11.59 34.65 30.80
C ASP A 217 12.92 34.64 31.59
N SER A 218 13.58 35.79 31.78
CA SER A 218 14.89 35.82 32.44
C SER A 218 15.10 37.11 33.24
N PRO A 219 16.04 37.14 34.19
CA PRO A 219 16.45 38.37 34.88
C PRO A 219 16.82 39.51 33.93
N GLY A 220 17.50 39.20 32.82
CA GLY A 220 17.91 40.18 31.81
C GLY A 220 16.77 40.75 30.97
N SER A 221 15.55 40.21 31.08
CA SER A 221 14.36 40.75 30.41
C SER A 221 13.89 42.09 31.01
N HIS A 222 14.30 42.38 32.25
CA HIS A 222 13.89 43.57 32.99
C HIS A 222 14.83 44.75 32.75
N ARG A 223 14.27 45.95 32.73
CA ARG A 223 15.04 47.20 32.63
C ARG A 223 15.04 47.88 33.99
N THR A 224 16.13 48.57 34.30
CA THR A 224 16.19 49.46 35.45
C THR A 224 15.17 50.57 35.28
N HIS A 225 14.61 51.03 36.39
CA HIS A 225 13.87 52.28 36.44
C HIS A 225 14.71 53.46 35.96
N ASP A 226 14.03 54.52 35.55
CA ASP A 226 14.64 55.79 35.18
C ASP A 226 14.36 56.82 36.30
N ASP A 227 15.02 57.97 36.23
CA ASP A 227 14.83 59.14 37.09
C ASP A 227 14.95 58.89 38.61
N MET A 228 13.84 58.88 39.35
CA MET A 228 13.80 58.82 40.81
C MET A 228 13.71 57.39 41.36
N CYS A 229 13.45 56.42 40.49
CA CYS A 229 13.15 55.04 40.88
C CYS A 229 14.27 54.06 40.53
N ASP A 230 15.37 54.47 39.91
CA ASP A 230 16.60 53.68 39.67
C ASP A 230 17.37 53.38 40.97
N GLU A 231 17.36 54.30 41.92
CA GLU A 231 17.92 54.16 43.26
C GLU A 231 16.92 54.68 44.30
N VAL A 232 16.48 53.82 45.23
CA VAL A 232 15.42 54.15 46.20
C VAL A 232 15.95 54.04 47.62
N ARG A 233 15.75 55.09 48.42
CA ARG A 233 16.17 55.14 49.82
C ARG A 233 15.19 54.43 50.75
N TYR A 234 15.73 53.67 51.71
CA TYR A 234 15.02 53.29 52.92
C TYR A 234 15.24 54.33 54.03
N HIS A 235 14.17 54.83 54.62
CA HIS A 235 14.22 55.77 55.73
C HIS A 235 13.19 55.38 56.79
N ALA A 236 13.64 54.96 57.97
CA ALA A 236 12.75 54.58 59.05
C ALA A 236 11.89 55.78 59.50
N PRO A 237 10.65 55.58 60.00
CA PRO A 237 9.85 56.68 60.50
C PRO A 237 10.37 57.14 61.89
N ASP A 238 11.33 58.06 61.91
CA ASP A 238 11.97 58.62 63.10
C ASP A 238 11.64 60.12 63.33
N GLY A 239 10.58 60.62 62.69
CA GLY A 239 10.03 61.96 62.92
C GLY A 239 10.75 63.08 62.15
N ALA A 240 11.85 62.78 61.46
CA ALA A 240 12.48 63.69 60.51
C ALA A 240 11.68 63.73 59.20
N ARG A 241 11.35 64.94 58.73
CA ARG A 241 10.68 65.14 57.44
C ARG A 241 11.74 65.23 56.35
N ILE A 242 11.77 64.24 55.47
CA ILE A 242 12.59 64.25 54.25
C ILE A 242 11.73 64.63 53.04
N ASP A 243 12.21 65.56 52.22
CA ASP A 243 11.56 66.01 50.98
C ASP A 243 12.02 65.13 49.80
N GLU A 244 11.81 63.82 49.92
CA GLU A 244 11.98 62.82 48.85
C GLU A 244 11.01 61.63 49.05
N GLU A 245 10.57 60.99 47.96
CA GLU A 245 9.86 59.70 48.02
C GLU A 245 10.79 58.58 48.50
N HIS A 246 10.36 57.82 49.49
CA HIS A 246 11.20 56.82 50.15
C HIS A 246 10.40 55.61 50.62
N ILE A 247 11.11 54.54 50.97
CA ILE A 247 10.56 53.37 51.63
C ILE A 247 10.60 53.62 53.13
N HIS A 248 9.44 53.65 53.79
CA HIS A 248 9.37 53.85 55.24
C HIS A 248 9.12 52.55 56.02
N ARG A 249 8.78 51.45 55.33
CA ARG A 249 8.64 50.13 55.93
C ARG A 249 9.10 49.06 54.95
N LEU A 250 9.94 48.13 55.41
CA LEU A 250 10.42 47.00 54.62
C LEU A 250 10.54 45.74 55.49
N GLU A 251 9.87 44.66 55.10
CA GLU A 251 9.91 43.33 55.72
C GLU A 251 10.70 42.39 54.81
N VAL A 252 11.74 41.76 55.34
CA VAL A 252 12.56 40.78 54.61
C VAL A 252 12.16 39.37 55.06
N SER A 253 11.69 38.55 54.12
CA SER A 253 11.29 37.17 54.40
C SER A 253 12.14 36.14 53.64
N ARG A 254 12.58 35.08 54.35
CA ARG A 254 13.30 33.93 53.81
C ARG A 254 12.53 32.64 54.09
N ARG A 255 12.44 31.74 53.12
CA ARG A 255 11.69 30.47 53.24
C ARG A 255 12.48 29.30 52.66
N ILE A 256 12.29 28.11 53.23
CA ILE A 256 12.76 26.86 52.64
C ILE A 256 11.89 26.54 51.41
N THR A 257 12.53 26.15 50.31
CA THR A 257 11.89 25.72 49.06
C THR A 257 12.50 24.41 48.59
N THR A 258 11.83 23.72 47.67
CA THR A 258 12.34 22.50 47.02
C THR A 258 13.76 22.68 46.47
N GLY A 259 14.63 21.69 46.70
CA GLY A 259 16.02 21.67 46.25
C GLY A 259 16.19 21.09 44.86
N GLN A 260 15.35 20.12 44.48
CA GLN A 260 15.44 19.36 43.23
C GLN A 260 14.06 19.08 42.61
N VAL A 261 13.98 19.14 41.28
CA VAL A 261 12.81 18.68 40.50
C VAL A 261 13.27 17.62 39.52
N ASP A 262 12.57 16.48 39.58
CA ASP A 262 12.80 15.33 38.72
C ASP A 262 11.54 15.10 37.86
N LEU A 263 11.73 15.03 36.55
CA LEU A 263 10.67 14.81 35.58
C LEU A 263 10.87 13.48 34.88
N VAL A 264 9.76 12.81 34.59
CA VAL A 264 9.72 11.61 33.75
C VAL A 264 8.74 11.81 32.61
N ASP A 265 9.03 11.19 31.47
CA ASP A 265 8.09 11.11 30.35
C ASP A 265 8.26 9.79 29.60
N TYR A 266 7.50 9.61 28.53
CA TYR A 266 7.59 8.43 27.68
C TYR A 266 7.38 8.79 26.22
N ASP A 267 8.31 8.36 25.37
CA ASP A 267 8.16 8.38 23.91
C ASP A 267 8.11 6.95 23.39
N TYR A 268 7.05 6.60 22.67
CA TYR A 268 6.90 5.27 22.08
C TYR A 268 7.79 5.05 20.85
N THR A 269 8.29 6.11 20.20
CA THR A 269 9.26 6.00 19.09
C THR A 269 10.66 5.71 19.58
N GLN A 270 10.94 5.98 20.85
CA GLN A 270 12.19 5.68 21.53
C GLN A 270 11.93 4.95 22.85
N SER A 271 11.11 3.88 22.83
CA SER A 271 10.58 3.25 24.03
C SER A 271 11.62 2.67 25.01
N ARG A 272 12.89 2.57 24.60
CA ARG A 272 14.02 2.12 25.43
C ARG A 272 14.89 3.26 25.96
N ALA A 273 14.67 4.49 25.50
CA ALA A 273 15.39 5.65 25.99
C ALA A 273 14.94 6.00 27.42
N ILE A 274 15.86 6.57 28.18
CA ILE A 274 15.61 7.01 29.56
C ILE A 274 15.21 8.49 29.49
N PHE A 275 13.92 8.75 29.62
CA PHE A 275 13.38 10.10 29.65
C PHE A 275 13.33 10.60 31.09
N THR A 276 14.45 11.12 31.57
CA THR A 276 14.54 11.78 32.88
C THR A 276 15.10 13.18 32.71
N GLY A 277 14.35 14.19 33.16
CA GLY A 277 14.84 15.57 33.29
C GLY A 277 15.15 15.87 34.74
N GLU A 278 16.39 16.23 35.06
CA GLU A 278 16.79 16.54 36.42
C GLU A 278 17.31 17.98 36.50
N SER A 279 16.75 18.75 37.43
CA SER A 279 17.31 20.05 37.77
C SER A 279 17.64 20.12 39.25
N TYR A 280 18.88 20.50 39.53
CA TYR A 280 19.46 20.58 40.86
C TYR A 280 20.28 21.87 41.00
N ASN A 281 20.37 22.41 42.22
CA ASN A 281 21.32 23.48 42.53
C ASN A 281 21.92 23.24 43.92
N ASN A 282 23.25 23.30 43.99
CA ASN A 282 24.07 22.70 45.03
C ASN A 282 24.40 23.67 46.19
N SER A 283 23.44 24.48 46.64
CA SER A 283 23.78 25.62 47.51
C SER A 283 22.66 26.06 48.47
N GLY A 284 22.01 25.12 49.17
CA GLY A 284 21.05 25.51 50.22
C GLY A 284 20.65 24.40 51.19
N PRO A 285 20.11 24.76 52.37
CA PRO A 285 19.75 23.80 53.43
C PRO A 285 18.56 22.86 53.11
N SER A 286 18.10 22.81 51.85
CA SER A 286 16.90 22.07 51.41
C SER A 286 17.16 21.08 50.27
N GLU A 287 18.42 20.67 50.09
CA GLU A 287 18.88 19.70 49.09
C GLU A 287 18.10 18.37 49.11
N GLN A 288 17.58 17.95 50.27
CA GLN A 288 16.82 16.70 50.40
C GLN A 288 15.37 16.80 49.93
N ALA A 289 14.81 18.00 49.76
CA ALA A 289 13.42 18.18 49.34
C ALA A 289 13.30 18.04 47.81
N ARG A 290 12.85 16.87 47.36
CA ARG A 290 12.65 16.52 45.94
C ARG A 290 11.19 16.61 45.52
N HIS A 291 10.95 16.96 44.26
CA HIS A 291 9.63 16.96 43.66
C HIS A 291 9.64 16.18 42.35
N TYR A 292 8.92 15.06 42.31
CA TYR A 292 8.85 14.14 41.17
C TYR A 292 7.47 14.21 40.49
N GLN A 293 7.44 14.37 39.17
CA GLN A 293 6.19 14.45 38.41
C GLN A 293 6.37 14.15 36.91
N TRP A 294 5.25 14.05 36.18
CA TRP A 294 5.26 13.93 34.72
C TRP A 294 5.75 15.23 34.04
N GLY A 295 6.64 15.08 33.06
CA GLY A 295 7.35 16.19 32.42
C GLY A 295 6.59 16.90 31.30
N ASP A 296 5.93 16.11 30.45
CA ASP A 296 5.22 16.50 29.22
C ASP A 296 6.08 17.15 28.13
N TYR A 297 7.35 16.72 28.04
CA TYR A 297 8.32 17.18 27.05
C TYR A 297 8.47 16.23 25.86
N SER A 298 8.06 14.96 25.94
CA SER A 298 8.14 14.07 24.78
C SER A 298 6.96 14.28 23.82
N GLN A 299 7.26 14.74 22.61
CA GLN A 299 6.34 14.70 21.48
C GLN A 299 7.03 14.03 20.29
N PRO A 300 6.47 12.90 19.79
CA PRO A 300 7.11 12.13 18.74
C PRO A 300 6.85 12.70 17.34
N LEU A 301 7.86 13.40 16.82
CA LEU A 301 8.12 13.70 15.41
C LEU A 301 7.09 14.62 14.70
N ALA A 302 7.49 15.88 14.54
CA ALA A 302 6.81 17.05 13.93
C ALA A 302 6.46 16.95 12.42
N GLY A 303 6.37 15.75 11.85
CA GLY A 303 6.29 15.55 10.42
C GLY A 303 4.88 15.30 9.90
N ALA A 304 4.45 16.06 8.89
CA ALA A 304 3.27 15.72 8.08
C ALA A 304 3.38 14.31 7.45
N GLN A 305 4.61 13.81 7.25
CA GLN A 305 4.92 12.50 6.64
C GLN A 305 5.25 11.37 7.64
N GLY A 306 5.13 11.60 8.95
CA GLY A 306 5.34 10.55 9.96
C GLY A 306 6.81 10.41 10.38
N LEU A 307 7.36 9.19 10.42
CA LEU A 307 8.65 8.86 11.04
C LEU A 307 9.91 9.40 10.34
N SER A 308 9.76 10.21 9.29
CA SER A 308 10.88 10.76 8.50
C SER A 308 11.37 12.13 8.97
N SER A 309 10.82 12.68 10.06
CA SER A 309 11.18 13.99 10.61
C SER A 309 12.38 13.92 11.57
N GLU A 310 13.03 15.05 11.82
CA GLU A 310 14.00 15.17 12.92
C GLU A 310 13.29 15.00 14.27
N LEU A 311 13.95 14.31 15.19
CA LEU A 311 13.49 14.08 16.56
C LEU A 311 13.60 15.37 17.38
N SER A 312 12.64 15.59 18.29
CA SER A 312 12.73 16.68 19.27
C SER A 312 13.92 16.46 20.22
N ASP A 313 14.61 17.55 20.58
CA ASP A 313 15.64 17.59 21.62
C ASP A 313 15.00 17.52 23.01
N TYR A 314 14.52 16.33 23.35
CA TYR A 314 13.79 16.07 24.58
C TYR A 314 14.65 16.32 25.83
N GLU A 315 15.98 16.20 25.76
CA GLU A 315 16.87 16.41 26.91
C GLU A 315 16.92 17.90 27.28
N THR A 316 17.10 18.77 26.30
CA THR A 316 17.08 20.21 26.53
C THR A 316 15.70 20.68 26.99
N GLU A 317 14.62 20.16 26.39
CA GLU A 317 13.25 20.44 26.84
C GLU A 317 13.00 19.99 28.28
N ALA A 318 13.35 18.75 28.62
CA ALA A 318 13.19 18.20 29.96
C ALA A 318 13.92 19.02 31.01
N ASN A 319 15.18 19.40 30.73
CA ASN A 319 15.98 20.24 31.62
C ASN A 319 15.38 21.64 31.78
N ASN A 320 14.92 22.27 30.69
CA ASN A 320 14.25 23.57 30.78
C ASN A 320 12.97 23.49 31.62
N LEU A 321 12.08 22.53 31.36
CA LEU A 321 10.84 22.42 32.12
C LEU A 321 11.09 22.08 33.60
N ALA A 322 12.12 21.29 33.91
CA ALA A 322 12.56 21.03 35.29
C ALA A 322 13.06 22.32 35.97
N ASN A 323 13.90 23.10 35.27
CA ASN A 323 14.37 24.41 35.74
C ASN A 323 13.20 25.38 36.00
N VAL A 324 12.26 25.51 35.08
CA VAL A 324 11.07 26.38 35.22
C VAL A 324 10.28 26.03 36.48
N ARG A 325 10.04 24.74 36.72
CA ARG A 325 9.31 24.25 37.90
C ARG A 325 10.09 24.54 39.19
N LEU A 326 11.40 24.31 39.17
CA LEU A 326 12.27 24.57 40.31
C LEU A 326 12.35 26.07 40.63
N ASP A 327 12.51 26.92 39.63
CA ASP A 327 12.53 28.38 39.76
C ASP A 327 11.17 28.94 40.21
N ALA A 328 10.04 28.36 39.80
CA ALA A 328 8.71 28.74 40.30
C ALA A 328 8.55 28.52 41.81
N MET A 329 9.26 27.53 42.37
CA MET A 329 9.31 27.30 43.81
C MET A 329 10.38 28.19 44.47
N ARG A 330 11.58 28.24 43.90
CA ARG A 330 12.75 28.94 44.44
C ARG A 330 12.63 30.45 44.42
N CYS A 331 11.97 31.03 43.43
CA CYS A 331 11.84 32.49 43.35
C CYS A 331 11.20 33.05 44.64
N ARG A 332 10.39 32.26 45.36
CA ARG A 332 9.74 32.62 46.63
C ARG A 332 10.62 32.47 47.88
N ARG A 333 11.84 31.94 47.73
CA ARG A 333 12.81 31.75 48.81
C ARG A 333 13.13 33.07 49.50
N GLN A 334 13.27 34.15 48.75
CA GLN A 334 13.51 35.50 49.26
C GLN A 334 12.51 36.48 48.66
N ARG A 335 11.72 37.11 49.52
CA ARG A 335 10.73 38.13 49.17
C ARG A 335 10.80 39.25 50.18
N LEU A 336 10.83 40.48 49.69
CA LEU A 336 10.72 41.66 50.54
C LEU A 336 9.34 42.27 50.31
N LYS A 337 8.69 42.72 51.37
CA LYS A 337 7.42 43.45 51.30
C LYS A 337 7.63 44.82 51.89
N GLY A 338 7.33 45.88 51.16
CA GLY A 338 7.51 47.23 51.67
C GLY A 338 6.34 48.13 51.39
N THR A 339 6.34 49.26 52.10
CA THR A 339 5.37 50.35 51.94
C THR A 339 6.15 51.66 51.88
N GLY A 340 5.79 52.52 50.94
CA GLY A 340 6.44 53.80 50.66
C GLY A 340 5.47 54.81 50.05
N ASN A 341 5.90 56.06 49.91
CA ASN A 341 5.20 57.12 49.19
C ASN A 341 5.68 57.23 47.72
N LEU A 342 5.97 56.08 47.10
CA LEU A 342 6.64 55.97 45.78
C LEU A 342 5.62 55.98 44.63
N ARG A 343 5.56 57.06 43.84
CA ARG A 343 4.63 57.22 42.72
C ARG A 343 5.15 56.58 41.43
N GLY A 344 6.45 56.73 41.17
CA GLY A 344 7.10 56.22 39.96
C GLY A 344 7.30 54.70 39.96
N LEU A 345 7.28 54.04 41.12
CA LEU A 345 7.61 52.62 41.26
C LEU A 345 6.62 51.72 40.51
N SER A 346 7.08 51.10 39.42
CA SER A 346 6.30 50.23 38.56
C SER A 346 6.73 48.76 38.64
N THR A 347 5.77 47.85 38.45
CA THR A 347 6.03 46.41 38.41
C THR A 347 6.81 46.03 37.15
N GLY A 348 7.79 45.12 37.26
CA GLY A 348 8.57 44.60 36.14
C GLY A 348 9.82 45.39 35.78
N LYS A 349 10.16 46.42 36.56
CA LYS A 349 11.44 47.12 36.50
C LYS A 349 12.31 46.83 37.72
N THR A 350 13.61 47.08 37.62
CA THR A 350 14.59 46.89 38.69
C THR A 350 15.06 48.22 39.28
N PHE A 351 15.52 48.21 40.53
CA PHE A 351 16.14 49.37 41.19
C PHE A 351 17.16 48.95 42.26
N TRP A 352 18.09 49.84 42.59
CA TRP A 352 19.07 49.67 43.66
C TRP A 352 18.52 50.24 44.99
N LEU A 353 18.48 49.41 46.05
CA LEU A 353 18.06 49.83 47.39
C LEU A 353 19.24 50.37 48.19
N ILE A 354 19.08 51.55 48.80
CA ILE A 354 20.09 52.18 49.66
C ILE A 354 19.59 52.47 51.08
N ASP A 355 20.54 52.61 52.00
CA ASP A 355 20.36 53.04 53.39
C ASP A 355 19.45 52.17 54.25
N HIS A 356 19.29 50.90 53.89
CA HIS A 356 18.73 49.91 54.80
C HIS A 356 19.75 49.54 55.90
N PRO A 357 19.37 49.49 57.20
CA PRO A 357 20.31 49.20 58.31
C PRO A 357 21.04 47.86 58.19
N GLU A 358 20.39 46.86 57.60
CA GLU A 358 20.99 45.56 57.29
C GLU A 358 21.71 45.65 55.93
N GLN A 359 23.05 45.66 55.93
CA GLN A 359 23.85 45.88 54.71
C GLN A 359 23.58 44.84 53.62
N SER A 360 23.29 43.59 53.99
CA SER A 360 22.99 42.51 53.04
C SER A 360 21.68 42.72 52.26
N VAL A 361 20.87 43.70 52.66
CA VAL A 361 19.61 44.07 52.00
C VAL A 361 19.83 45.16 50.96
N ASN A 362 20.87 45.98 51.02
CA ASN A 362 21.17 47.02 50.03
C ASN A 362 21.71 46.39 48.73
N ALA A 363 20.83 46.19 47.74
CA ALA A 363 21.10 45.45 46.51
C ALA A 363 20.11 45.82 45.39
N ASP A 364 20.31 45.26 44.20
CA ASP A 364 19.34 45.32 43.10
C ASP A 364 18.12 44.42 43.34
N TYR A 365 16.95 45.01 43.19
CA TYR A 365 15.67 44.32 43.31
C TYR A 365 14.78 44.50 42.10
N LEU A 366 14.14 43.41 41.69
CA LEU A 366 13.00 43.37 40.78
C LEU A 366 11.70 43.65 41.54
N VAL A 367 10.90 44.57 41.03
CA VAL A 367 9.55 44.84 41.53
C VAL A 367 8.57 43.79 41.00
N VAL A 368 8.15 42.87 41.87
CA VAL A 368 7.25 41.75 41.52
C VAL A 368 5.77 42.17 41.51
N SER A 369 5.39 43.07 42.39
CA SER A 369 4.03 43.64 42.42
C SER A 369 4.00 44.99 43.10
N THR A 370 3.12 45.87 42.65
CA THR A 370 2.83 47.19 43.24
C THR A 370 1.34 47.35 43.45
N THR A 371 0.92 47.79 44.63
CA THR A 371 -0.42 48.25 44.92
C THR A 371 -0.35 49.71 45.30
N ILE A 372 -0.95 50.57 44.50
CA ILE A 372 -0.92 52.02 44.70
C ILE A 372 -2.30 52.52 45.10
N ASP A 373 -2.33 53.49 46.01
CA ASP A 373 -3.50 54.24 46.44
C ASP A 373 -3.13 55.73 46.48
N ILE A 374 -3.48 56.45 45.41
CA ILE A 374 -3.28 57.90 45.28
C ILE A 374 -4.62 58.59 45.48
N ARG A 375 -4.64 59.60 46.35
CA ARG A 375 -5.78 60.50 46.56
C ARG A 375 -5.36 61.92 46.26
N ASN A 376 -6.02 62.53 45.28
CA ASN A 376 -5.90 63.96 45.04
C ASN A 376 -6.60 64.72 46.18
N SER A 377 -5.97 65.78 46.67
CA SER A 377 -6.66 66.78 47.49
C SER A 377 -7.65 67.52 46.60
N GLY A 378 -8.94 67.45 46.92
CA GLY A 378 -10.01 67.98 46.07
C GLY A 378 -9.83 69.46 45.71
N LEU A 379 -10.39 69.88 44.58
CA LEU A 379 -10.39 71.27 44.11
C LEU A 379 -11.06 72.25 45.10
N GLU A 380 -11.79 71.77 46.10
CA GLU A 380 -12.49 72.58 47.11
C GLU A 380 -11.77 72.72 48.48
N ALA A 381 -10.65 72.03 48.72
CA ALA A 381 -9.99 72.01 50.04
C ALA A 381 -9.30 73.34 50.43
N GLN A 382 -9.45 74.40 49.64
CA GLN A 382 -8.94 75.74 49.98
C GLN A 382 -9.92 76.60 50.81
N ARG A 383 -11.16 76.15 51.09
CA ARG A 383 -12.17 77.03 51.75
C ARG A 383 -12.76 76.54 53.07
N THR A 384 -12.63 75.28 53.45
CA THR A 384 -13.09 74.77 54.75
C THR A 384 -11.97 73.94 55.36
N GLY A 385 -11.48 74.35 56.54
CA GLY A 385 -10.29 73.82 57.22
C GLY A 385 -10.36 72.37 57.70
N GLY A 386 -10.78 71.44 56.84
CA GLY A 386 -10.62 70.00 57.02
C GLY A 386 -9.31 69.53 56.39
N GLU A 387 -8.53 68.76 57.15
CA GLU A 387 -7.32 68.11 56.67
C GLU A 387 -7.67 67.05 55.61
N SER A 388 -7.63 67.41 54.34
CA SER A 388 -7.54 66.45 53.23
C SER A 388 -6.31 66.77 52.41
N ALA A 389 -5.16 66.31 52.92
CA ALA A 389 -3.88 66.37 52.24
C ALA A 389 -3.81 65.31 51.13
N TYR A 390 -3.11 65.63 50.04
CA TYR A 390 -2.69 64.64 49.05
C TYR A 390 -2.04 63.43 49.75
N GLN A 391 -2.45 62.22 49.40
CA GLN A 391 -1.92 60.98 49.98
C GLN A 391 -1.53 60.02 48.86
N CYS A 392 -0.31 59.48 48.94
CA CYS A 392 0.15 58.37 48.11
C CYS A 392 0.69 57.26 49.01
N VAL A 393 0.13 56.07 48.90
CA VAL A 393 0.63 54.86 49.56
C VAL A 393 0.86 53.81 48.49
N THR A 394 2.09 53.30 48.43
CA THR A 394 2.49 52.22 47.52
C THR A 394 3.00 51.05 48.34
N ASP A 395 2.23 49.97 48.35
CA ASP A 395 2.66 48.67 48.87
C ASP A 395 3.31 47.87 47.73
N PHE A 396 4.45 47.26 47.98
CA PHE A 396 5.17 46.53 46.94
C PHE A 396 5.82 45.25 47.45
N VAL A 397 6.13 44.36 46.51
CA VAL A 397 6.83 43.10 46.74
C VAL A 397 8.06 43.05 45.84
N LEU A 398 9.21 42.77 46.43
CA LEU A 398 10.49 42.72 45.74
C LEU A 398 11.10 41.32 45.75
N GLN A 399 11.93 41.06 44.75
CA GLN A 399 12.79 39.89 44.60
C GLN A 399 14.20 40.35 44.21
N PRO A 400 15.29 39.70 44.66
CA PRO A 400 16.62 40.00 44.13
C PRO A 400 16.65 39.93 42.60
N ALA A 401 17.25 40.93 41.95
CA ALA A 401 17.16 41.09 40.49
C ALA A 401 17.77 39.92 39.71
N ASN A 402 18.81 39.27 40.25
CA ASN A 402 19.50 38.13 39.63
C ASN A 402 18.74 36.79 39.74
N THR A 403 17.63 36.73 40.45
CA THR A 403 16.87 35.50 40.65
C THR A 403 15.84 35.34 39.53
N PHE A 404 15.71 34.15 38.95
CA PHE A 404 14.66 33.88 37.97
C PHE A 404 13.27 34.01 38.63
N PHE A 405 12.42 34.89 38.09
CA PHE A 405 11.00 34.91 38.45
C PHE A 405 10.23 33.91 37.60
N ARG A 406 9.39 33.10 38.25
CA ARG A 406 8.47 32.17 37.59
C ARG A 406 7.15 32.14 38.31
N ASN A 407 6.09 32.08 37.54
CA ASN A 407 4.75 31.90 38.06
C ASN A 407 4.52 30.46 38.50
N ARG A 408 3.61 30.24 39.48
CA ARG A 408 3.17 28.88 39.82
C ARG A 408 2.50 28.24 38.61
N LEU A 409 2.90 27.04 38.22
CA LEU A 409 2.26 26.33 37.11
C LEU A 409 0.75 26.13 37.35
N LYS A 410 -0.02 26.13 36.25
CA LYS A 410 -1.41 25.68 36.24
C LYS A 410 -1.43 24.26 35.68
N LYS A 411 -2.33 23.41 36.21
CA LYS A 411 -2.56 22.09 35.62
C LYS A 411 -3.36 22.25 34.32
N LYS A 412 -3.03 21.44 33.32
CA LYS A 412 -3.84 21.31 32.11
C LYS A 412 -5.25 20.79 32.46
N PRO A 413 -6.31 21.23 31.76
CA PRO A 413 -7.62 20.63 31.89
C PRO A 413 -7.55 19.16 31.44
N ARG A 414 -8.35 18.28 32.06
CA ARG A 414 -8.36 16.85 31.70
C ARG A 414 -9.32 16.60 30.53
N ALA A 415 -8.78 16.05 29.44
CA ALA A 415 -9.55 15.59 28.31
C ALA A 415 -10.28 14.27 28.59
N HIS A 416 -11.38 14.07 27.89
CA HIS A 416 -12.21 12.85 27.90
C HIS A 416 -12.32 12.33 26.47
N ALA A 417 -12.84 11.11 26.30
CA ALA A 417 -12.97 10.52 24.96
C ALA A 417 -13.83 11.39 24.03
N GLU A 418 -13.33 11.64 22.82
CA GLU A 418 -13.99 12.45 21.79
C GLU A 418 -14.18 11.64 20.49
N THR A 419 -15.06 12.12 19.61
CA THR A 419 -15.26 11.53 18.28
C THR A 419 -14.43 12.27 17.24
N ALA A 420 -13.78 11.52 16.35
CA ALA A 420 -13.09 12.04 15.18
C ALA A 420 -13.34 11.14 13.96
N VAL A 421 -13.09 11.67 12.77
CA VAL A 421 -13.19 10.95 11.50
C VAL A 421 -11.81 10.83 10.88
N VAL A 422 -11.40 9.63 10.50
CA VAL A 422 -10.08 9.39 9.91
C VAL A 422 -9.95 10.12 8.56
N THR A 423 -8.82 10.79 8.34
CA THR A 423 -8.58 11.63 7.15
C THR A 423 -7.21 11.38 6.49
N SER A 424 -6.94 12.01 5.35
CA SER A 424 -5.78 11.83 4.47
C SER A 424 -5.55 13.04 3.55
N HIS A 425 -4.44 13.04 2.80
CA HIS A 425 -4.11 14.02 1.75
C HIS A 425 -4.86 13.81 0.42
N ASP A 426 -5.12 12.53 0.11
CA ASP A 426 -5.56 12.04 -1.20
C ASP A 426 -6.79 11.12 -1.02
N ASP A 427 -7.44 10.78 -2.13
CA ASP A 427 -8.56 9.81 -2.24
C ASP A 427 -8.17 8.34 -1.99
N ARG A 428 -7.10 8.07 -1.22
CA ARG A 428 -6.70 6.71 -0.85
C ARG A 428 -7.71 6.13 0.15
N ALA A 429 -7.80 4.81 0.26
CA ALA A 429 -8.66 4.15 1.26
C ALA A 429 -8.03 4.11 2.66
N VAL A 430 -6.70 4.13 2.75
CA VAL A 430 -5.92 4.09 4.01
C VAL A 430 -4.65 4.94 3.88
N TRP A 431 -4.25 5.60 4.97
CA TRP A 431 -3.01 6.38 5.05
C TRP A 431 -2.29 6.22 6.40
N PRO A 432 -1.74 5.03 6.69
CA PRO A 432 -0.95 4.82 7.90
C PRO A 432 0.51 5.23 7.72
N ASP A 433 1.16 5.58 8.82
CA ASP A 433 2.62 5.62 8.89
C ASP A 433 3.23 4.25 9.25
N ALA A 434 4.55 4.15 9.42
CA ALA A 434 5.20 2.86 9.71
C ALA A 434 4.84 2.25 11.07
N TYR A 435 4.17 3.00 11.96
CA TYR A 435 3.66 2.52 13.24
C TYR A 435 2.14 2.27 13.21
N ALA A 436 1.54 2.24 12.01
CA ALA A 436 0.09 2.11 11.81
C ALA A 436 -0.72 3.22 12.52
N ARG A 437 -0.13 4.41 12.69
CA ARG A 437 -0.83 5.60 13.19
C ARG A 437 -1.70 6.19 12.08
N VAL A 438 -2.77 6.89 12.46
CA VAL A 438 -3.68 7.57 11.52
C VAL A 438 -3.82 9.04 11.87
N LYS A 439 -4.26 9.87 10.92
CA LYS A 439 -4.71 11.25 11.18
C LYS A 439 -6.23 11.28 11.20
N ALA A 440 -6.79 12.15 12.04
CA ALA A 440 -8.24 12.27 12.16
C ALA A 440 -8.67 13.73 12.35
N HIS A 441 -9.79 14.08 11.74
CA HIS A 441 -10.45 15.37 11.91
C HIS A 441 -11.46 15.28 13.04
N PHE A 442 -11.31 16.12 14.07
CA PHE A 442 -12.21 16.15 15.21
C PHE A 442 -13.51 16.87 14.83
N VAL A 443 -14.65 16.35 15.29
CA VAL A 443 -15.98 16.90 14.94
C VAL A 443 -16.18 18.35 15.40
N TRP A 444 -15.48 18.77 16.45
CA TRP A 444 -15.53 20.15 16.97
C TRP A 444 -14.54 21.09 16.26
N ASP A 445 -13.63 20.57 15.43
CA ASP A 445 -12.63 21.38 14.74
C ASP A 445 -13.29 22.13 13.58
N ARG A 446 -13.26 23.47 13.69
CA ARG A 446 -13.84 24.42 12.75
C ARG A 446 -12.80 25.28 12.05
N ARG A 447 -11.52 25.12 12.40
CA ARG A 447 -10.42 25.95 11.88
C ARG A 447 -9.57 25.19 10.88
N ASN A 448 -9.34 23.90 11.12
CA ASN A 448 -8.57 23.07 10.20
C ASN A 448 -9.48 22.36 9.20
N GLU A 449 -9.00 22.27 7.97
CA GLU A 449 -9.60 21.43 6.93
C GLU A 449 -9.44 19.94 7.30
N ALA A 450 -10.31 19.10 6.73
CA ALA A 450 -10.27 17.66 6.91
C ALA A 450 -9.20 17.02 6.01
N ASP A 451 -7.92 17.30 6.27
CA ASP A 451 -6.76 16.86 5.47
C ASP A 451 -5.59 16.34 6.35
N LEU A 452 -4.37 16.29 5.80
CA LEU A 452 -3.16 15.94 6.54
C LEU A 452 -2.85 16.84 7.73
N ASN A 453 -3.42 18.04 7.82
CA ASN A 453 -3.14 19.00 8.87
C ASN A 453 -4.24 19.01 9.94
N SER A 454 -5.24 18.11 9.86
CA SER A 454 -6.30 18.04 10.88
C SER A 454 -5.82 17.63 12.27
N SER A 455 -4.82 16.74 12.35
CA SER A 455 -4.25 16.29 13.63
C SER A 455 -2.81 15.85 13.51
N CYS A 456 -2.17 15.67 14.66
CA CYS A 456 -0.97 14.84 14.75
C CYS A 456 -1.27 13.37 14.44
N TRP A 457 -0.23 12.55 14.35
CA TRP A 457 -0.35 11.12 14.16
C TRP A 457 -0.86 10.42 15.42
N LEU A 458 -2.07 9.86 15.32
CA LEU A 458 -2.75 9.16 16.41
C LEU A 458 -2.41 7.67 16.38
N ARG A 459 -1.87 7.14 17.48
CA ARG A 459 -1.72 5.68 17.65
C ARG A 459 -3.09 5.00 17.68
N VAL A 460 -3.19 3.83 17.06
CA VAL A 460 -4.41 3.02 17.09
C VAL A 460 -4.24 1.88 18.08
N ALA A 461 -5.14 1.81 19.05
CA ALA A 461 -5.19 0.69 20.00
C ALA A 461 -5.57 -0.61 19.25
N SER A 462 -4.75 -1.65 19.44
CA SER A 462 -5.02 -3.00 18.92
C SER A 462 -5.37 -3.95 20.06
N PRO A 463 -6.28 -4.92 19.86
CA PRO A 463 -6.58 -5.94 20.86
C PRO A 463 -5.37 -6.80 21.25
N TRP A 464 -4.36 -6.91 20.38
CA TRP A 464 -3.16 -7.69 20.65
C TRP A 464 -1.97 -7.17 19.83
N GLN A 465 -0.86 -6.81 20.48
CA GLN A 465 0.35 -6.34 19.80
C GLN A 465 1.61 -6.72 20.58
N GLY A 466 2.62 -7.21 19.86
CA GLY A 466 3.95 -7.54 20.38
C GLY A 466 5.06 -7.26 19.36
N ASN A 467 6.29 -7.69 19.67
CA ASN A 467 7.45 -7.49 18.81
C ASN A 467 7.46 -8.49 17.64
N GLY A 468 6.95 -8.07 16.48
CA GLY A 468 6.87 -8.90 15.26
C GLY A 468 5.63 -9.78 15.15
N TYR A 469 4.64 -9.62 16.04
CA TYR A 469 3.36 -10.34 16.02
C TYR A 469 2.24 -9.48 16.59
N GLY A 470 0.99 -9.78 16.26
CA GLY A 470 -0.18 -9.05 16.77
C GLY A 470 -1.35 -9.03 15.79
N PHE A 471 -2.34 -8.21 16.10
CA PHE A 471 -3.51 -7.94 15.28
C PHE A 471 -3.40 -6.55 14.67
N ILE A 472 -3.65 -6.44 13.36
CA ILE A 472 -3.63 -5.15 12.65
C ILE A 472 -4.92 -4.96 11.85
N ALA A 473 -5.69 -3.95 12.26
CA ALA A 473 -6.87 -3.49 11.53
C ALA A 473 -6.88 -1.97 11.59
N ILE A 474 -6.29 -1.35 10.57
CA ILE A 474 -6.11 0.10 10.51
C ILE A 474 -7.45 0.74 10.11
N PRO A 475 -7.98 1.71 10.90
CA PRO A 475 -9.12 2.52 10.50
C PRO A 475 -8.90 3.17 9.13
N ARG A 476 -9.89 3.08 8.26
CA ARG A 476 -9.87 3.64 6.90
C ARG A 476 -10.33 5.09 6.91
N ILE A 477 -9.98 5.82 5.86
CA ILE A 477 -10.43 7.21 5.70
C ILE A 477 -11.97 7.24 5.64
N GLY A 478 -12.58 8.14 6.41
CA GLY A 478 -14.03 8.19 6.64
C GLY A 478 -14.53 7.32 7.80
N ASP A 479 -13.69 6.47 8.40
CA ASP A 479 -14.09 5.71 9.59
C ASP A 479 -14.23 6.66 10.79
N GLU A 480 -15.33 6.49 11.53
CA GLU A 480 -15.53 7.18 12.80
C GLU A 480 -14.82 6.44 13.92
N VAL A 481 -13.98 7.17 14.63
CA VAL A 481 -13.14 6.66 15.71
C VAL A 481 -13.38 7.42 17.01
N THR A 482 -13.14 6.73 18.12
CA THR A 482 -13.07 7.33 19.45
C THR A 482 -11.62 7.65 19.76
N VAL A 483 -11.35 8.91 20.06
CA VAL A 483 -10.03 9.40 20.47
C VAL A 483 -10.01 9.57 21.98
N SER A 484 -9.12 8.85 22.64
CA SER A 484 -8.83 8.96 24.08
C SER A 484 -7.47 9.66 24.28
N TYR A 485 -7.13 9.97 25.54
CA TYR A 485 -5.96 10.78 25.88
C TYR A 485 -5.14 10.11 26.98
N HIS A 486 -3.82 9.97 26.79
CA HIS A 486 -2.94 9.45 27.85
C HIS A 486 -2.93 10.40 29.05
N GLU A 487 -3.13 9.88 30.26
CA GLU A 487 -3.25 10.66 31.52
C GLU A 487 -4.34 11.76 31.52
N GLY A 488 -5.22 11.75 30.52
CA GLY A 488 -6.18 12.83 30.28
C GLY A 488 -5.54 14.12 29.74
N ASP A 489 -4.33 14.06 29.18
CA ASP A 489 -3.65 15.21 28.60
C ASP A 489 -4.19 15.51 27.18
N PRO A 490 -4.78 16.69 26.93
CA PRO A 490 -5.29 17.06 25.61
C PRO A 490 -4.25 16.97 24.49
N ASP A 491 -2.95 17.06 24.81
CA ASP A 491 -1.86 17.04 23.84
C ASP A 491 -1.41 15.61 23.47
N LYS A 492 -1.95 14.57 24.12
CA LYS A 492 -1.58 13.15 23.92
C LYS A 492 -2.74 12.26 23.43
N PRO A 493 -3.39 12.58 22.30
CA PRO A 493 -4.49 11.80 21.76
C PRO A 493 -4.06 10.44 21.15
N PHE A 494 -4.93 9.44 21.23
CA PHE A 494 -4.80 8.15 20.54
C PHE A 494 -6.19 7.57 20.22
N VAL A 495 -6.29 6.79 19.15
CA VAL A 495 -7.53 6.09 18.79
C VAL A 495 -7.71 4.87 19.70
N SER A 496 -8.83 4.82 20.42
CA SER A 496 -9.14 3.75 21.38
C SER A 496 -10.18 2.75 20.87
N ALA A 497 -11.04 3.13 19.93
CA ALA A 497 -12.07 2.26 19.35
C ALA A 497 -12.61 2.80 18.02
N SER A 498 -13.18 1.92 17.20
CA SER A 498 -13.98 2.28 16.01
C SER A 498 -15.48 2.19 16.31
N LYS A 499 -16.30 3.01 15.65
CA LYS A 499 -17.74 3.09 15.89
C LYS A 499 -18.56 2.72 14.65
N VAL A 500 -19.74 2.16 14.89
CA VAL A 500 -20.79 1.98 13.87
C VAL A 500 -21.55 3.30 13.72
N ASN A 501 -21.82 3.70 12.48
CA ASN A 501 -22.65 4.87 12.17
C ASN A 501 -23.44 4.68 10.86
N GLN A 502 -24.08 5.74 10.38
CA GLN A 502 -24.90 5.70 9.15
C GLN A 502 -24.12 5.20 7.92
N PHE A 503 -22.85 5.55 7.80
CA PHE A 503 -21.96 5.19 6.69
C PHE A 503 -21.19 3.89 6.98
N ASN A 504 -20.71 3.73 8.22
CA ASN A 504 -19.94 2.60 8.73
C ASN A 504 -20.88 1.60 9.43
N GLN A 505 -21.72 0.95 8.63
CA GLN A 505 -22.70 -0.03 9.10
C GLN A 505 -22.04 -1.37 9.47
N PRO A 506 -22.66 -2.21 10.32
CA PRO A 506 -22.14 -3.53 10.66
C PRO A 506 -21.88 -4.41 9.42
N PRO A 507 -20.96 -5.40 9.52
CA PRO A 507 -20.58 -6.22 8.37
C PRO A 507 -21.76 -6.91 7.67
N TRP A 508 -22.72 -7.43 8.44
CA TRP A 508 -23.95 -8.05 7.97
C TRP A 508 -25.17 -7.23 8.38
N LYS A 509 -26.25 -7.34 7.61
CA LYS A 509 -27.51 -6.66 7.90
C LYS A 509 -28.12 -7.19 9.20
N LEU A 510 -28.33 -6.30 10.17
CA LEU A 510 -29.00 -6.60 11.44
C LEU A 510 -30.45 -6.06 11.42
N PRO A 511 -31.40 -6.70 12.12
CA PRO A 511 -31.25 -7.91 12.97
C PRO A 511 -31.33 -9.25 12.21
N ASP A 512 -31.43 -9.26 10.88
CA ASP A 512 -31.61 -10.49 10.08
C ASP A 512 -30.51 -11.55 10.32
N ASN A 513 -29.32 -11.12 10.72
CA ASN A 513 -28.14 -11.96 10.91
C ASN A 513 -27.61 -12.00 12.36
N LEU A 514 -28.50 -11.92 13.37
CA LEU A 514 -28.11 -11.92 14.79
C LEU A 514 -27.29 -13.15 15.24
N ALA A 515 -27.41 -14.27 14.54
CA ALA A 515 -26.67 -15.49 14.84
C ALA A 515 -25.24 -15.49 14.28
N LEU A 516 -24.86 -14.51 13.45
CA LEU A 516 -23.52 -14.45 12.85
C LEU A 516 -22.55 -13.69 13.74
N THR A 517 -21.41 -14.30 14.03
CA THR A 517 -20.29 -13.69 14.76
C THR A 517 -19.00 -13.87 13.96
N GLY A 518 -18.22 -12.81 13.71
CA GLY A 518 -16.96 -12.97 13.00
C GLY A 518 -16.30 -11.71 12.49
N LEU A 519 -15.27 -11.92 11.68
CA LEU A 519 -14.47 -10.89 11.03
C LEU A 519 -14.80 -10.86 9.54
N ARG A 520 -15.02 -9.67 8.99
CA ARG A 520 -15.18 -9.44 7.55
C ARG A 520 -14.32 -8.24 7.15
N SER A 521 -13.37 -8.46 6.24
CA SER A 521 -12.57 -7.41 5.63
C SER A 521 -13.12 -7.05 4.24
N ARG A 522 -12.60 -5.96 3.66
CA ARG A 522 -12.83 -5.57 2.27
C ARG A 522 -11.47 -5.39 1.59
N ASP A 523 -11.38 -5.62 0.29
CA ASP A 523 -10.24 -5.17 -0.50
C ASP A 523 -10.01 -3.64 -0.35
N LEU A 524 -8.82 -3.17 -0.74
CA LEU A 524 -8.42 -1.77 -0.54
C LEU A 524 -9.02 -0.83 -1.59
N GLU A 525 -9.23 -1.32 -2.81
CA GLU A 525 -9.64 -0.50 -3.97
C GLU A 525 -10.90 -1.03 -4.68
N GLY A 526 -11.54 -2.08 -4.18
CA GLY A 526 -12.67 -2.74 -4.84
C GLY A 526 -13.87 -2.98 -3.92
N GLY A 527 -14.61 -4.07 -4.19
CA GLY A 527 -15.79 -4.48 -3.44
C GLY A 527 -15.72 -5.87 -2.80
N ASN A 528 -14.66 -6.63 -3.05
CA ASN A 528 -14.54 -8.02 -2.59
C ASN A 528 -14.21 -8.07 -1.10
N ALA A 529 -14.66 -9.12 -0.43
CA ALA A 529 -14.44 -9.35 0.98
C ALA A 529 -13.77 -10.70 1.26
N ASN A 530 -13.13 -10.78 2.43
CA ASN A 530 -12.80 -12.04 3.07
C ASN A 530 -13.52 -12.09 4.40
N HIS A 531 -13.95 -13.28 4.83
CA HIS A 531 -14.55 -13.44 6.13
C HIS A 531 -14.20 -14.76 6.81
N VAL A 532 -14.15 -14.70 8.14
CA VAL A 532 -14.08 -15.84 9.06
C VAL A 532 -15.18 -15.63 10.08
N LEU A 533 -16.14 -16.55 10.14
CA LEU A 533 -17.31 -16.39 10.99
C LEU A 533 -17.83 -17.73 11.53
N THR A 534 -18.65 -17.62 12.57
CA THR A 534 -19.54 -18.66 13.07
C THR A 534 -21.01 -18.28 12.84
N ASP A 535 -21.87 -19.28 12.61
CA ASP A 535 -23.33 -19.15 12.67
C ASP A 535 -23.82 -19.97 13.87
N ASP A 536 -24.27 -19.25 14.91
CA ASP A 536 -24.70 -19.82 16.19
C ASP A 536 -26.20 -20.16 16.22
N THR A 537 -26.79 -20.38 15.04
CA THR A 537 -28.19 -20.79 14.96
C THR A 537 -28.41 -22.11 15.70
N PRO A 538 -29.37 -22.19 16.63
CA PRO A 538 -29.63 -23.41 17.39
C PRO A 538 -29.85 -24.63 16.49
N GLY A 539 -29.08 -25.70 16.74
CA GLY A 539 -29.12 -26.94 15.97
C GLY A 539 -28.52 -26.86 14.56
N LYS A 540 -27.92 -25.73 14.18
CA LYS A 540 -27.39 -25.46 12.83
C LYS A 540 -26.04 -24.75 12.88
N LEU A 541 -25.17 -25.20 13.77
CA LEU A 541 -23.85 -24.59 13.97
C LEU A 541 -23.01 -24.72 12.70
N GLN A 542 -22.38 -23.61 12.29
CA GLN A 542 -21.47 -23.56 11.16
C GLN A 542 -20.24 -22.72 11.48
N VAL A 543 -19.10 -23.12 10.91
CA VAL A 543 -17.91 -22.27 10.76
C VAL A 543 -17.62 -22.10 9.27
N GLN A 544 -17.39 -20.86 8.84
CA GLN A 544 -17.05 -20.54 7.45
C GLN A 544 -15.82 -19.65 7.35
N ILE A 545 -14.87 -20.07 6.51
CA ILE A 545 -13.75 -19.27 6.03
C ILE A 545 -13.96 -19.08 4.53
N ALA A 546 -14.08 -17.84 4.07
CA ALA A 546 -14.31 -17.59 2.65
C ALA A 546 -13.64 -16.32 2.13
N SER A 547 -13.35 -16.34 0.84
CA SER A 547 -12.93 -15.22 0.02
C SER A 547 -13.88 -15.06 -1.15
N ASP A 548 -14.34 -13.84 -1.41
CA ASP A 548 -15.15 -13.54 -2.60
C ASP A 548 -14.35 -13.81 -3.89
N HIS A 549 -13.00 -13.82 -3.81
CA HIS A 549 -12.15 -14.20 -4.93
C HIS A 549 -12.34 -15.68 -5.29
N ALA A 550 -12.89 -15.90 -6.49
CA ALA A 550 -13.24 -17.22 -7.02
C ALA A 550 -14.20 -18.03 -6.13
N GLN A 551 -15.00 -17.36 -5.30
CA GLN A 551 -15.96 -18.00 -4.37
C GLN A 551 -15.32 -19.10 -3.53
N SER A 552 -14.07 -18.88 -3.13
CA SER A 552 -13.24 -19.88 -2.46
C SER A 552 -13.64 -19.99 -0.99
N ARG A 553 -14.04 -21.18 -0.53
CA ARG A 553 -14.57 -21.38 0.82
C ARG A 553 -14.23 -22.74 1.42
N LEU A 554 -14.07 -22.74 2.74
CA LEU A 554 -14.13 -23.91 3.61
C LEU A 554 -15.31 -23.73 4.56
N VAL A 555 -16.25 -24.66 4.52
CA VAL A 555 -17.45 -24.67 5.37
C VAL A 555 -17.45 -25.94 6.20
N LEU A 556 -17.68 -25.82 7.50
CA LEU A 556 -17.77 -26.94 8.46
C LEU A 556 -19.10 -26.85 9.22
N GLY A 557 -19.80 -27.97 9.39
CA GLY A 557 -21.08 -28.05 10.10
C GLY A 557 -22.31 -27.94 9.17
N TYR A 558 -23.30 -27.15 9.57
CA TYR A 558 -24.56 -26.97 8.86
C TYR A 558 -24.42 -25.93 7.73
N ASN A 559 -23.96 -26.38 6.55
CA ASN A 559 -23.63 -25.55 5.39
C ASN A 559 -24.82 -24.71 4.92
N THR A 560 -24.88 -23.47 5.39
CA THR A 560 -25.76 -22.39 5.01
C THR A 560 -24.93 -21.37 4.26
N ARG A 561 -25.39 -21.00 3.06
CA ARG A 561 -24.69 -19.97 2.27
C ARG A 561 -24.78 -18.62 2.99
N ILE A 562 -23.63 -17.96 3.16
CA ILE A 562 -23.53 -16.59 3.64
C ILE A 562 -22.98 -15.72 2.52
N ASP A 563 -23.81 -14.78 2.06
CA ASP A 563 -23.55 -13.98 0.87
C ASP A 563 -23.33 -12.49 1.21
N GLY A 564 -22.11 -12.02 0.97
CA GLY A 564 -21.70 -10.63 1.14
C GLY A 564 -22.20 -10.01 2.45
N ARG A 565 -22.92 -8.89 2.33
CA ARG A 565 -23.56 -8.20 3.47
C ARG A 565 -24.99 -8.66 3.76
N LYS A 566 -25.65 -9.31 2.79
CA LYS A 566 -27.00 -9.86 2.97
C LYS A 566 -27.00 -10.90 4.09
N GLY A 567 -25.93 -11.67 4.19
CA GLY A 567 -25.71 -12.67 5.22
C GLY A 567 -26.36 -14.00 4.85
N ARG A 568 -27.01 -14.63 5.82
CA ARG A 568 -27.57 -15.99 5.69
C ARG A 568 -28.57 -16.08 4.54
N SER A 569 -28.53 -17.22 3.84
CA SER A 569 -29.40 -17.53 2.70
C SER A 569 -29.77 -19.02 2.73
N ASP A 570 -29.67 -19.72 1.60
CA ASP A 570 -30.17 -21.08 1.45
C ASP A 570 -29.25 -22.13 2.13
N PRO A 571 -29.82 -23.14 2.81
CA PRO A 571 -29.09 -24.30 3.26
C PRO A 571 -28.63 -25.15 2.06
N ARG A 572 -27.43 -25.74 2.18
CA ARG A 572 -26.75 -26.50 1.12
C ARG A 572 -26.35 -27.91 1.54
N GLY A 573 -26.33 -28.21 2.84
CA GLY A 573 -26.07 -29.56 3.35
C GLY A 573 -25.47 -29.57 4.75
N GLU A 574 -24.98 -30.72 5.18
CA GLU A 574 -24.32 -30.93 6.47
C GLU A 574 -22.99 -31.66 6.26
N GLY A 575 -21.97 -31.34 7.06
CA GLY A 575 -20.64 -31.93 6.98
C GLY A 575 -19.56 -30.90 6.68
N PHE A 576 -18.71 -31.15 5.69
CA PHE A 576 -17.70 -30.19 5.22
C PHE A 576 -17.80 -29.95 3.71
N GLU A 577 -17.47 -28.74 3.28
CA GLU A 577 -17.32 -28.40 1.86
C GLU A 577 -16.04 -27.59 1.65
N LEU A 578 -15.21 -28.03 0.70
CA LEU A 578 -14.12 -27.25 0.13
C LEU A 578 -14.48 -26.93 -1.32
N ALA A 579 -14.63 -25.65 -1.66
CA ALA A 579 -15.06 -25.22 -2.98
C ALA A 579 -14.31 -23.99 -3.48
N THR A 580 -14.07 -23.93 -4.79
CA THR A 580 -13.55 -22.77 -5.51
C THR A 580 -14.00 -22.84 -6.98
N GLU A 581 -14.21 -21.70 -7.63
CA GLU A 581 -14.52 -21.60 -9.07
C GLU A 581 -13.25 -21.59 -9.94
N LYS A 582 -12.07 -21.70 -9.32
CA LYS A 582 -10.77 -21.81 -9.99
C LYS A 582 -10.13 -23.17 -9.72
N VAL A 583 -8.81 -23.27 -9.89
CA VAL A 583 -8.05 -24.50 -9.68
C VAL A 583 -8.01 -24.85 -8.19
N GLY A 584 -8.46 -26.05 -7.85
CA GLY A 584 -8.32 -26.64 -6.51
C GLY A 584 -7.17 -27.66 -6.48
N VAL A 585 -6.35 -27.62 -5.43
CA VAL A 585 -5.28 -28.61 -5.21
C VAL A 585 -5.38 -29.11 -3.77
N VAL A 586 -5.43 -30.43 -3.61
CA VAL A 586 -5.25 -31.11 -2.31
C VAL A 586 -3.94 -31.88 -2.38
N ARG A 587 -3.03 -31.65 -1.43
CA ARG A 587 -1.69 -32.24 -1.42
C ARG A 587 -1.29 -32.66 -0.02
N ALA A 588 -0.71 -33.85 0.09
CA ALA A 588 -0.04 -34.33 1.29
C ALA A 588 1.28 -35.00 0.86
N ASN A 589 2.41 -34.50 1.37
CA ASN A 589 3.74 -34.88 0.85
C ASN A 589 4.20 -36.27 1.32
N THR A 590 3.59 -36.81 2.38
CA THR A 590 3.97 -38.08 3.01
C THR A 590 2.96 -39.20 2.79
N GLY A 591 1.81 -38.91 2.18
CA GLY A 591 0.74 -39.87 1.88
C GLY A 591 -0.64 -39.24 2.05
N MET A 592 -1.66 -39.82 1.41
CA MET A 592 -3.04 -39.32 1.46
C MET A 592 -4.04 -40.46 1.61
N LEU A 593 -4.91 -40.38 2.62
CA LEU A 593 -6.06 -41.27 2.79
C LEU A 593 -7.36 -40.51 2.48
N VAL A 594 -8.16 -41.03 1.56
CA VAL A 594 -9.56 -40.60 1.37
C VAL A 594 -10.44 -41.82 1.64
N THR A 595 -11.25 -41.74 2.69
CA THR A 595 -11.98 -42.90 3.21
C THR A 595 -13.40 -42.57 3.65
N THR A 596 -14.29 -43.56 3.55
CA THR A 596 -15.63 -43.54 4.15
C THR A 596 -15.75 -44.49 5.34
N GLU A 597 -14.64 -45.08 5.78
CA GLU A 597 -14.61 -45.94 6.97
C GLU A 597 -14.97 -45.14 8.23
N ALA A 598 -15.85 -45.72 9.06
CA ALA A 598 -16.42 -45.02 10.19
C ALA A 598 -15.43 -44.93 11.36
N ARG A 599 -15.31 -43.74 11.96
CA ARG A 599 -14.59 -43.49 13.22
C ARG A 599 -15.48 -42.65 14.14
N SER A 600 -16.31 -43.31 14.94
CA SER A 600 -17.25 -42.63 15.83
C SER A 600 -16.50 -41.82 16.90
N GLY A 601 -16.77 -40.52 16.98
CA GLY A 601 -16.26 -39.64 18.03
C GLY A 601 -14.75 -39.41 18.02
N ALA A 602 -14.07 -39.67 16.89
CA ALA A 602 -12.60 -39.59 16.79
C ALA A 602 -11.86 -40.44 17.85
N GLY A 603 -12.45 -41.56 18.29
CA GLY A 603 -11.88 -42.44 19.32
C GLY A 603 -10.71 -43.32 18.86
N ALA A 604 -10.28 -43.20 17.60
CA ALA A 604 -9.14 -43.89 17.02
C ALA A 604 -8.23 -42.87 16.30
N PRO A 605 -6.94 -43.19 16.07
CA PRO A 605 -6.02 -42.33 15.33
C PRO A 605 -6.57 -41.90 13.96
N ALA A 606 -6.20 -40.69 13.51
CA ALA A 606 -6.71 -40.10 12.27
C ALA A 606 -6.44 -40.98 11.01
N LYS A 607 -5.33 -41.73 11.00
CA LYS A 607 -4.94 -42.66 9.92
C LYS A 607 -5.33 -44.12 10.19
N ASP A 608 -6.19 -44.42 11.17
CA ASP A 608 -6.57 -45.80 11.46
C ASP A 608 -7.19 -46.47 10.21
N MET A 609 -6.59 -47.58 9.76
CA MET A 609 -6.82 -48.19 8.45
C MET A 609 -6.92 -49.72 8.49
N GLY A 610 -7.19 -50.33 9.64
CA GLY A 610 -7.19 -51.79 9.82
C GLY A 610 -8.00 -52.55 8.76
N GLU A 611 -9.21 -52.08 8.45
CA GLU A 611 -10.09 -52.67 7.43
C GLU A 611 -9.52 -52.55 6.01
N THR A 612 -8.85 -51.43 5.74
CA THR A 612 -8.22 -51.15 4.43
C THR A 612 -6.99 -52.03 4.23
N VAL A 613 -6.11 -52.11 5.24
CA VAL A 613 -4.92 -52.96 5.21
C VAL A 613 -5.33 -54.41 5.03
N ALA A 614 -6.34 -54.91 5.76
CA ALA A 614 -6.82 -56.28 5.61
C ALA A 614 -7.34 -56.59 4.18
N ARG A 615 -8.06 -55.66 3.54
CA ARG A 615 -8.52 -55.83 2.15
C ARG A 615 -7.35 -55.86 1.16
N LEU A 616 -6.36 -55.00 1.34
CA LEU A 616 -5.16 -54.97 0.50
C LEU A 616 -4.32 -56.25 0.65
N THR A 617 -4.18 -56.76 1.89
CA THR A 617 -3.52 -58.04 2.16
C THR A 617 -4.25 -59.21 1.48
N ASN A 618 -5.58 -59.27 1.58
CA ASN A 618 -6.36 -60.32 0.90
C ASN A 618 -6.22 -60.26 -0.63
N ALA A 619 -6.14 -59.06 -1.22
CA ALA A 619 -5.92 -58.89 -2.65
C ALA A 619 -4.54 -59.38 -3.09
N GLN A 620 -3.51 -59.12 -2.27
CA GLN A 620 -2.16 -59.65 -2.50
C GLN A 620 -2.15 -61.18 -2.47
N THR A 621 -2.77 -61.81 -1.47
CA THR A 621 -2.84 -63.28 -1.37
C THR A 621 -3.51 -63.90 -2.59
N LEU A 622 -4.61 -63.32 -3.07
CA LEU A 622 -5.29 -63.83 -4.26
C LEU A 622 -4.42 -63.74 -5.52
N HIS A 623 -3.61 -62.69 -5.66
CA HIS A 623 -2.64 -62.59 -6.76
C HIS A 623 -1.55 -63.67 -6.68
N ASP A 624 -1.05 -63.94 -5.48
CA ASP A 624 -0.01 -64.95 -5.24
C ASP A 624 -0.51 -66.38 -5.55
N ASP A 625 -1.71 -66.71 -5.09
CA ASP A 625 -2.33 -68.01 -5.33
C ASP A 625 -2.52 -68.27 -6.84
N LEU A 626 -3.04 -67.28 -7.58
CA LEU A 626 -3.28 -67.42 -9.01
C LEU A 626 -1.97 -67.48 -9.82
N ALA A 627 -0.94 -66.74 -9.42
CA ALA A 627 0.39 -66.82 -10.03
C ALA A 627 1.01 -68.21 -9.84
N THR A 628 0.92 -68.76 -8.63
CA THR A 628 1.43 -70.10 -8.30
C THR A 628 0.80 -71.17 -9.19
N VAL A 629 -0.52 -71.13 -9.38
CA VAL A 629 -1.19 -72.13 -10.23
C VAL A 629 -0.93 -71.89 -11.72
N ALA A 630 -0.76 -70.64 -12.17
CA ALA A 630 -0.34 -70.35 -13.54
C ALA A 630 1.05 -70.94 -13.85
N GLN A 631 1.99 -70.87 -12.89
CA GLN A 631 3.33 -71.47 -13.00
C GLN A 631 3.28 -73.00 -13.06
N GLN A 632 2.45 -73.63 -12.23
CA GLN A 632 2.26 -75.10 -12.26
C GLN A 632 1.73 -75.62 -13.59
N ASN A 633 1.05 -74.77 -14.37
CA ASN A 633 0.48 -75.12 -15.67
C ASN A 633 1.27 -74.53 -16.85
N GLU A 634 2.55 -74.17 -16.62
CA GLU A 634 3.48 -73.66 -17.64
C GLU A 634 2.98 -72.40 -18.38
N ALA A 635 1.96 -71.71 -17.85
CA ALA A 635 1.47 -70.45 -18.41
C ALA A 635 2.36 -69.27 -18.01
N GLN A 636 3.15 -69.43 -16.95
CA GLN A 636 4.08 -68.44 -16.42
C GLN A 636 5.36 -69.09 -15.92
N GLN A 637 6.46 -68.34 -15.86
CA GLN A 637 7.73 -68.83 -15.33
C GLN A 637 7.79 -68.70 -13.80
N PRO A 638 8.27 -69.74 -13.07
CA PRO A 638 8.49 -69.67 -11.64
C PRO A 638 9.39 -68.50 -11.22
N GLY A 639 8.92 -67.68 -10.29
CA GLY A 639 9.72 -66.60 -9.70
C GLY A 639 9.90 -65.34 -10.55
N SER A 640 9.18 -65.21 -11.67
CA SER A 640 9.13 -63.99 -12.49
C SER A 640 7.69 -63.71 -12.96
N GLU A 641 7.47 -62.63 -13.70
CA GLU A 641 6.16 -62.24 -14.26
C GLU A 641 5.15 -61.84 -13.16
N GLN A 642 4.06 -62.58 -12.98
CA GLN A 642 3.01 -62.20 -12.02
C GLN A 642 3.50 -62.25 -10.56
N SER A 643 4.51 -63.08 -10.24
CA SER A 643 5.12 -63.11 -8.91
C SER A 643 5.88 -61.82 -8.56
N ASP A 644 6.41 -61.08 -9.55
CA ASP A 644 7.06 -59.79 -9.29
C ASP A 644 6.04 -58.70 -8.95
N VAL A 645 4.89 -58.70 -9.66
CA VAL A 645 3.75 -57.83 -9.35
C VAL A 645 3.24 -58.06 -7.93
N THR A 646 3.08 -59.33 -7.52
CA THR A 646 2.65 -59.70 -6.16
C THR A 646 3.62 -59.20 -5.08
N ARG A 647 4.94 -59.23 -5.36
CA ARG A 647 5.95 -58.71 -4.44
C ARG A 647 5.87 -57.18 -4.32
N ALA A 648 5.72 -56.48 -5.45
CA ALA A 648 5.61 -55.02 -5.49
C ALA A 648 4.39 -54.51 -4.71
N ILE A 649 3.21 -55.12 -4.89
CA ILE A 649 2.01 -54.76 -4.12
C ILE A 649 2.15 -55.10 -2.63
N GLY A 650 2.86 -56.17 -2.26
CA GLY A 650 3.17 -56.48 -0.86
C GLY A 650 4.05 -55.42 -0.19
N THR A 651 5.09 -54.94 -0.89
CA THR A 651 5.91 -53.81 -0.42
C THR A 651 5.08 -52.53 -0.26
N GLN A 652 4.19 -52.24 -1.20
CA GLN A 652 3.27 -51.09 -1.10
C GLN A 652 2.32 -51.22 0.09
N ASN A 653 1.72 -52.40 0.32
CA ASN A 653 0.80 -52.64 1.43
C ASN A 653 1.47 -52.40 2.79
N ASN A 654 2.71 -52.86 2.97
CA ASN A 654 3.50 -52.61 4.18
C ASN A 654 3.83 -51.11 4.35
N ALA A 655 4.06 -50.39 3.25
CA ALA A 655 4.30 -48.95 3.31
C ALA A 655 3.03 -48.15 3.69
N ILE A 656 1.87 -48.62 3.22
CA ILE A 656 0.54 -48.06 3.56
C ILE A 656 0.20 -48.33 5.03
N SER A 657 0.45 -49.55 5.53
CA SER A 657 0.18 -49.88 6.94
C SER A 657 0.99 -49.03 7.90
N GLY A 658 2.23 -48.70 7.53
CA GLY A 658 3.17 -48.01 8.40
C GLY A 658 4.00 -48.98 9.24
N ASP A 659 5.06 -48.48 9.86
CA ASP A 659 5.90 -49.27 10.76
C ASP A 659 5.25 -49.34 12.15
N THR A 660 4.75 -50.52 12.52
CA THR A 660 4.20 -50.79 13.86
C THR A 660 5.24 -51.32 14.84
N ALA A 661 6.48 -51.54 14.41
CA ALA A 661 7.56 -52.14 15.21
C ALA A 661 8.42 -51.10 15.96
N SER A 662 8.34 -49.82 15.58
CA SER A 662 9.14 -48.72 16.14
C SER A 662 8.64 -48.18 17.49
N GLY A 663 7.45 -48.58 17.95
CA GLY A 663 6.85 -48.06 19.19
C GLY A 663 6.29 -46.63 19.07
N GLU A 664 6.17 -46.10 17.85
CA GLU A 664 5.51 -44.82 17.54
C GLU A 664 4.02 -44.86 17.91
N GLU A 665 3.48 -43.74 18.41
CA GLU A 665 2.08 -43.62 18.87
C GLU A 665 1.07 -43.65 17.70
N PHE A 666 1.52 -43.33 16.49
CA PHE A 666 0.70 -43.31 15.26
C PHE A 666 1.41 -44.04 14.11
N PRO A 667 0.79 -45.07 13.50
CA PRO A 667 1.40 -45.76 12.37
C PRO A 667 1.25 -44.89 11.11
N GLU A 668 2.23 -44.08 10.73
CA GLU A 668 2.15 -43.21 9.54
C GLU A 668 2.53 -43.93 8.23
N PHE A 669 2.22 -43.35 7.07
CA PHE A 669 2.71 -43.86 5.78
C PHE A 669 4.25 -43.81 5.72
N THR A 670 4.92 -44.85 5.21
CA THR A 670 6.39 -44.84 5.02
C THR A 670 6.81 -44.45 3.59
N ARG A 671 5.83 -44.25 2.69
CA ARG A 671 5.99 -43.79 1.30
C ARG A 671 4.80 -42.89 0.94
N PRO A 672 4.95 -41.90 0.03
CA PRO A 672 3.87 -41.00 -0.37
C PRO A 672 2.80 -41.68 -1.24
N ASP A 673 2.13 -42.69 -0.70
CA ASP A 673 1.03 -43.40 -1.33
C ASP A 673 -0.29 -42.61 -1.17
N MET A 674 -1.13 -42.65 -2.20
CA MET A 674 -2.52 -42.18 -2.14
C MET A 674 -3.45 -43.39 -2.09
N VAL A 675 -4.26 -43.49 -1.03
CA VAL A 675 -5.19 -44.58 -0.81
C VAL A 675 -6.63 -44.06 -0.86
N LEU A 676 -7.39 -44.57 -1.83
CA LEU A 676 -8.84 -44.42 -1.89
C LEU A 676 -9.48 -45.67 -1.29
N SER A 677 -10.15 -45.52 -0.15
CA SER A 677 -10.79 -46.63 0.57
C SER A 677 -12.28 -46.37 0.79
N SER A 678 -13.09 -47.42 0.80
CA SER A 678 -14.53 -47.30 0.99
C SER A 678 -15.11 -48.52 1.68
N ALA A 679 -16.03 -48.28 2.63
CA ALA A 679 -16.74 -49.34 3.33
C ALA A 679 -17.72 -50.11 2.43
N ALA A 680 -18.14 -49.52 1.29
CA ALA A 680 -19.15 -50.09 0.40
C ALA A 680 -18.70 -50.22 -1.06
N GLY A 681 -18.19 -49.14 -1.67
CA GLY A 681 -17.80 -49.15 -3.08
C GLY A 681 -17.14 -47.85 -3.53
N VAL A 682 -16.46 -47.92 -4.69
CA VAL A 682 -15.77 -46.79 -5.34
C VAL A 682 -16.21 -46.75 -6.80
N ALA A 683 -16.55 -45.57 -7.31
CA ALA A 683 -16.91 -45.35 -8.70
C ALA A 683 -16.00 -44.30 -9.34
N VAL A 684 -15.55 -44.56 -10.57
CA VAL A 684 -14.76 -43.62 -11.38
C VAL A 684 -15.53 -43.40 -12.68
N THR A 685 -15.89 -42.15 -12.98
CA THR A 685 -16.69 -41.80 -14.16
C THR A 685 -16.11 -40.57 -14.83
N ALA A 686 -16.10 -40.55 -16.17
CA ALA A 686 -15.71 -39.39 -16.95
C ALA A 686 -16.52 -39.34 -18.24
N ARG A 687 -16.86 -38.13 -18.70
CA ARG A 687 -17.60 -37.94 -19.95
C ARG A 687 -16.78 -38.26 -21.20
N CYS A 688 -15.50 -37.89 -21.20
CA CYS A 688 -14.64 -38.01 -22.38
C CYS A 688 -13.75 -39.26 -22.33
N GLY A 689 -13.12 -39.55 -21.20
CA GLY A 689 -12.27 -40.72 -21.05
C GLY A 689 -11.64 -40.84 -19.66
N VAL A 690 -11.17 -42.04 -19.34
CA VAL A 690 -10.38 -42.37 -18.15
C VAL A 690 -9.03 -42.89 -18.63
N HIS A 691 -7.93 -42.34 -18.10
CA HIS A 691 -6.57 -42.77 -18.40
C HIS A 691 -5.92 -43.30 -17.12
N VAL A 692 -5.41 -44.54 -17.17
CA VAL A 692 -4.67 -45.19 -16.08
C VAL A 692 -3.30 -45.55 -16.62
N ALA A 693 -2.25 -45.08 -15.98
CA ALA A 693 -0.87 -45.31 -16.37
C ALA A 693 -0.01 -45.53 -15.12
N ALA A 694 0.91 -46.49 -15.21
CA ALA A 694 1.97 -46.74 -14.25
C ALA A 694 3.23 -47.09 -15.03
N ASN A 695 4.41 -46.72 -14.52
CA ASN A 695 5.68 -47.09 -15.14
C ASN A 695 6.07 -48.55 -14.86
N ASP A 696 5.69 -49.04 -13.68
CA ASP A 696 5.97 -50.39 -13.24
C ASP A 696 4.72 -51.28 -13.46
N ASP A 697 3.80 -51.33 -12.49
CA ASP A 697 2.70 -52.30 -12.49
C ASP A 697 1.30 -51.68 -12.41
N VAL A 698 0.34 -52.29 -13.12
CA VAL A 698 -1.10 -52.07 -12.92
C VAL A 698 -1.74 -53.41 -12.53
N ALA A 699 -2.08 -53.57 -11.25
CA ALA A 699 -2.76 -54.76 -10.73
C ALA A 699 -4.27 -54.53 -10.61
N VAL A 700 -5.07 -55.45 -11.18
CA VAL A 700 -6.54 -55.44 -11.06
C VAL A 700 -7.00 -56.74 -10.40
N THR A 701 -7.42 -56.64 -9.13
CA THR A 701 -7.87 -57.79 -8.33
C THR A 701 -9.36 -57.72 -8.07
N ALA A 702 -10.07 -58.83 -8.27
CA ALA A 702 -11.46 -58.97 -7.86
C ALA A 702 -11.70 -60.36 -7.27
N GLY A 703 -12.29 -60.45 -6.08
CA GLY A 703 -12.62 -61.73 -5.45
C GLY A 703 -13.72 -62.53 -6.16
N ARG A 704 -14.36 -61.98 -7.20
CA ARG A 704 -15.42 -62.64 -7.96
C ARG A 704 -15.22 -62.55 -9.47
N ASN A 705 -15.45 -61.37 -10.07
CA ASN A 705 -15.40 -61.19 -11.53
C ASN A 705 -14.70 -59.88 -11.89
N VAL A 706 -13.91 -59.90 -12.97
CA VAL A 706 -13.52 -58.72 -13.74
C VAL A 706 -14.32 -58.72 -15.03
N ALA A 707 -15.06 -57.66 -15.32
CA ALA A 707 -15.90 -57.53 -16.52
C ALA A 707 -15.45 -56.34 -17.36
N LEU A 708 -15.13 -56.59 -18.64
CA LEU A 708 -14.71 -55.57 -19.60
C LEU A 708 -15.75 -55.51 -20.73
N ALA A 709 -16.31 -54.33 -20.99
CA ALA A 709 -17.27 -54.10 -22.06
C ALA A 709 -16.93 -52.81 -22.81
N ALA A 710 -16.88 -52.89 -24.14
CA ALA A 710 -16.63 -51.75 -25.02
C ALA A 710 -17.67 -51.75 -26.15
N ALA A 711 -18.27 -50.59 -26.43
CA ALA A 711 -19.32 -50.48 -27.45
C ALA A 711 -18.77 -50.55 -28.89
N ARG A 712 -17.52 -50.11 -29.10
CA ARG A 712 -16.91 -50.07 -30.45
C ARG A 712 -15.80 -51.11 -30.60
N SER A 713 -14.73 -50.98 -29.81
CA SER A 713 -13.54 -51.83 -29.93
C SER A 713 -12.86 -51.99 -28.58
N LEU A 714 -12.25 -53.15 -28.36
CA LEU A 714 -11.27 -53.39 -27.29
C LEU A 714 -9.92 -53.68 -27.94
N TYR A 715 -8.89 -52.90 -27.60
CA TYR A 715 -7.53 -53.06 -28.13
C TYR A 715 -6.57 -53.44 -27.00
N ALA A 716 -5.67 -54.40 -27.26
CA ALA A 716 -4.58 -54.77 -26.37
C ALA A 716 -3.29 -54.89 -27.20
N SER A 717 -2.28 -54.11 -26.86
CA SER A 717 -0.97 -54.13 -27.52
C SER A 717 0.10 -54.35 -26.46
N VAL A 718 0.84 -55.46 -26.56
CA VAL A 718 1.80 -55.89 -25.55
C VAL A 718 3.15 -56.13 -26.20
N ARG A 719 4.23 -55.68 -25.55
CA ARG A 719 5.59 -55.72 -26.09
C ARG A 719 6.21 -57.11 -26.01
N ASP A 720 6.12 -57.74 -24.83
CA ASP A 720 6.82 -58.99 -24.54
C ASP A 720 5.85 -60.19 -24.62
N THR A 721 4.94 -60.33 -23.66
CA THR A 721 4.12 -61.55 -23.53
C THR A 721 2.66 -61.26 -23.20
N VAL A 722 1.73 -61.88 -23.93
CA VAL A 722 0.34 -62.08 -23.49
C VAL A 722 0.20 -63.52 -23.04
N SER A 723 -0.02 -63.74 -21.73
CA SER A 723 -0.32 -65.06 -21.17
C SER A 723 -1.70 -65.07 -20.51
N MET A 724 -2.52 -66.07 -20.85
CA MET A 724 -3.87 -66.24 -20.30
C MET A 724 -4.03 -67.66 -19.77
N CYS A 725 -4.42 -67.80 -18.51
CA CYS A 725 -4.60 -69.09 -17.87
C CYS A 725 -5.98 -69.19 -17.20
N VAL A 726 -6.72 -70.26 -17.49
CA VAL A 726 -8.02 -70.56 -16.87
C VAL A 726 -7.86 -71.85 -16.06
N MET A 727 -7.98 -71.72 -14.74
CA MET A 727 -7.75 -72.84 -13.80
C MET A 727 -8.81 -73.93 -13.90
N ARG A 728 -10.07 -73.51 -14.03
CA ARG A 728 -11.23 -74.40 -14.04
C ARG A 728 -12.26 -73.87 -15.01
N GLY A 729 -12.66 -74.72 -15.95
CA GLY A 729 -13.65 -74.40 -16.98
C GLY A 729 -13.03 -74.11 -18.36
N PRO A 730 -13.87 -73.91 -19.39
CA PRO A 730 -13.40 -73.69 -20.75
C PRO A 730 -12.96 -72.25 -20.98
N MET A 731 -11.86 -72.06 -21.71
CA MET A 731 -11.55 -70.80 -22.38
C MET A 731 -12.34 -70.72 -23.70
N LYS A 732 -12.99 -69.60 -23.98
CA LYS A 732 -13.79 -69.39 -25.20
C LYS A 732 -13.36 -68.11 -25.92
N LEU A 733 -13.06 -68.23 -27.21
CA LEU A 733 -12.87 -67.11 -28.12
C LEU A 733 -13.93 -67.23 -29.21
N VAL A 734 -14.89 -66.29 -29.24
CA VAL A 734 -16.05 -66.35 -30.13
C VAL A 734 -16.22 -65.00 -30.81
N SER A 735 -16.35 -65.00 -32.14
CA SER A 735 -16.81 -63.85 -32.91
C SER A 735 -18.21 -64.18 -33.44
N ALA A 736 -19.19 -63.34 -33.12
CA ALA A 736 -20.60 -63.63 -33.39
C ALA A 736 -21.03 -63.29 -34.82
N MET A 737 -20.42 -62.27 -35.43
CA MET A 737 -20.79 -61.78 -36.77
C MET A 737 -19.67 -61.82 -37.80
N ASP A 738 -18.40 -61.96 -37.36
CA ASP A 738 -17.23 -61.86 -38.24
C ASP A 738 -16.16 -62.92 -37.90
N ARG A 739 -15.00 -62.87 -38.54
CA ARG A 739 -13.92 -63.84 -38.40
C ARG A 739 -13.12 -63.72 -37.09
N ILE A 740 -12.57 -64.84 -36.64
CA ILE A 740 -11.46 -64.89 -35.69
C ILE A 740 -10.17 -65.09 -36.51
N SER A 741 -9.15 -64.26 -36.27
CA SER A 741 -7.85 -64.34 -36.95
C SER A 741 -6.72 -64.50 -35.94
N ILE A 742 -5.95 -65.59 -36.06
CA ILE A 742 -4.76 -65.87 -35.23
C ILE A 742 -3.56 -65.99 -36.18
N VAL A 743 -2.57 -65.11 -36.02
CA VAL A 743 -1.44 -65.00 -36.95
C VAL A 743 -0.15 -64.82 -36.16
N ALA A 744 0.83 -65.71 -36.35
CA ALA A 744 2.22 -65.50 -35.95
C ALA A 744 3.02 -65.13 -37.21
N ARG A 745 3.63 -63.94 -37.25
CA ARG A 745 4.30 -63.43 -38.46
C ARG A 745 5.68 -64.02 -38.69
N ASN A 746 6.45 -64.18 -37.61
CA ASN A 746 7.87 -64.55 -37.67
C ASN A 746 8.15 -65.89 -36.97
N SER A 747 7.14 -66.51 -36.36
CA SER A 747 7.31 -67.68 -35.50
C SER A 747 6.13 -68.65 -35.62
N LEU A 748 6.12 -69.66 -34.76
CA LEU A 748 5.17 -70.77 -34.73
C LEU A 748 3.81 -70.36 -34.17
N ILE A 749 2.73 -70.87 -34.78
CA ILE A 749 1.45 -71.07 -34.09
C ILE A 749 1.45 -72.51 -33.58
N GLU A 750 1.37 -72.69 -32.27
CA GLU A 750 1.34 -74.00 -31.63
C GLU A 750 -0.05 -74.31 -31.07
N LEU A 751 -0.65 -75.44 -31.48
CA LEU A 751 -1.91 -75.95 -30.97
C LEU A 751 -1.68 -77.35 -30.40
N ARG A 752 -1.72 -77.48 -29.07
CA ARG A 752 -1.54 -78.75 -28.36
C ARG A 752 -2.77 -79.07 -27.52
N ALA A 753 -3.20 -80.33 -27.54
CA ALA A 753 -4.21 -80.85 -26.63
C ALA A 753 -3.84 -82.28 -26.22
N ARG A 754 -4.09 -82.65 -24.97
CA ARG A 754 -3.84 -84.01 -24.47
C ARG A 754 -4.76 -85.06 -25.13
N GLU A 755 -6.00 -84.67 -25.43
CA GLU A 755 -7.02 -85.58 -25.96
C GLU A 755 -7.21 -85.42 -27.47
N LYS A 756 -7.79 -84.30 -27.91
CA LYS A 756 -8.17 -84.08 -29.31
C LYS A 756 -7.99 -82.61 -29.71
N VAL A 757 -7.32 -82.38 -30.84
CA VAL A 757 -7.43 -81.14 -31.62
C VAL A 757 -8.46 -81.39 -32.73
N SER A 758 -9.55 -80.62 -32.77
CA SER A 758 -10.62 -80.75 -33.77
C SER A 758 -10.75 -79.48 -34.58
N ILE A 759 -10.55 -79.57 -35.88
CA ILE A 759 -10.77 -78.48 -36.84
C ILE A 759 -11.90 -78.94 -37.77
N GLY A 760 -12.96 -78.15 -37.90
CA GLY A 760 -14.13 -78.50 -38.70
C GLY A 760 -14.79 -77.26 -39.26
N SER A 761 -15.28 -77.38 -40.49
CA SER A 761 -16.07 -76.37 -41.21
C SER A 761 -17.30 -77.06 -41.78
N LEU A 762 -18.43 -76.33 -41.86
CA LEU A 762 -19.64 -76.81 -42.54
C LEU A 762 -19.53 -76.69 -44.07
N ASP A 763 -18.54 -75.92 -44.54
CA ASP A 763 -18.24 -75.73 -45.95
C ASP A 763 -16.86 -76.33 -46.23
N THR A 764 -15.81 -75.50 -46.24
CA THR A 764 -14.47 -75.92 -46.63
C THR A 764 -13.46 -75.76 -45.48
N VAL A 765 -12.55 -76.72 -45.33
CA VAL A 765 -11.33 -76.60 -44.51
C VAL A 765 -10.13 -76.55 -45.44
N GLU A 766 -9.42 -75.43 -45.47
CA GLU A 766 -8.21 -75.25 -46.27
C GLU A 766 -6.97 -75.27 -45.39
N VAL A 767 -5.99 -76.11 -45.73
CA VAL A 767 -4.67 -76.13 -45.09
C VAL A 767 -3.63 -75.91 -46.17
N LEU A 768 -3.01 -74.74 -46.14
CA LEU A 768 -2.07 -74.29 -47.17
C LEU A 768 -0.66 -74.21 -46.57
N ALA A 769 0.35 -74.69 -47.32
CA ALA A 769 1.77 -74.48 -47.03
C ALA A 769 2.55 -74.13 -48.31
N SER A 770 3.46 -73.15 -48.26
CA SER A 770 4.24 -72.73 -49.46
C SER A 770 5.37 -73.67 -49.84
N ASN A 771 5.93 -74.37 -48.85
CA ASN A 771 7.08 -75.26 -49.05
C ASN A 771 6.68 -76.74 -48.91
N LYS A 772 6.13 -77.10 -47.75
CA LYS A 772 5.88 -78.50 -47.39
C LYS A 772 4.73 -78.62 -46.39
N LEU A 773 3.83 -79.56 -46.64
CA LEU A 773 2.85 -80.04 -45.67
C LEU A 773 3.27 -81.43 -45.17
N VAL A 774 3.28 -81.63 -43.86
CA VAL A 774 3.68 -82.90 -43.24
C VAL A 774 2.63 -83.34 -42.23
N TRP A 775 2.05 -84.52 -42.47
CA TRP A 775 1.17 -85.20 -41.52
C TRP A 775 1.91 -86.38 -40.92
N ASN A 776 2.04 -86.41 -39.59
CA ASN A 776 2.63 -87.53 -38.87
C ASN A 776 1.57 -88.16 -37.98
N ALA A 777 1.29 -89.45 -38.18
CA ALA A 777 0.39 -90.21 -37.32
C ALA A 777 0.83 -91.68 -37.24
N GLY A 778 1.00 -92.20 -36.01
CA GLY A 778 1.23 -93.63 -35.77
C GLY A 778 2.43 -94.25 -36.52
N GLY A 779 3.50 -93.49 -36.75
CA GLY A 779 4.69 -93.96 -37.49
C GLY A 779 4.56 -93.92 -39.01
N THR A 780 3.45 -93.39 -39.55
CA THR A 780 3.27 -93.07 -40.97
C THR A 780 3.38 -91.56 -41.17
N GLN A 781 4.14 -91.15 -42.18
CA GLN A 781 4.28 -89.77 -42.59
C GLN A 781 3.75 -89.58 -44.02
N VAL A 782 2.89 -88.58 -44.18
CA VAL A 782 2.46 -88.11 -45.50
C VAL A 782 3.10 -86.74 -45.73
N VAL A 783 3.87 -86.62 -46.81
CA VAL A 783 4.53 -85.40 -47.25
C VAL A 783 3.91 -84.93 -48.56
N ILE A 784 3.56 -83.65 -48.61
CA ILE A 784 3.13 -82.96 -49.82
C ILE A 784 4.05 -81.75 -50.03
N ASP A 785 4.82 -81.76 -51.11
CA ASP A 785 5.74 -80.68 -51.50
C ASP A 785 5.89 -80.58 -53.02
N SER A 786 6.85 -79.79 -53.52
CA SER A 786 7.10 -79.61 -54.95
C SER A 786 7.50 -80.88 -55.70
N SER A 787 7.92 -81.94 -54.99
CA SER A 787 8.21 -83.26 -55.58
C SER A 787 6.97 -84.15 -55.74
N GLY A 788 5.83 -83.77 -55.14
CA GLY A 788 4.54 -84.44 -55.26
C GLY A 788 3.99 -84.97 -53.92
N PHE A 789 3.17 -86.01 -54.00
CA PHE A 789 2.60 -86.71 -52.86
C PHE A 789 3.46 -87.93 -52.51
N THR A 790 4.14 -87.88 -51.35
CA THR A 790 5.04 -88.96 -50.90
C THR A 790 4.59 -89.51 -49.55
N VAL A 791 4.44 -90.83 -49.46
CA VAL A 791 4.07 -91.53 -48.22
C VAL A 791 5.23 -92.36 -47.73
N TYR A 792 5.71 -92.08 -46.51
CA TYR A 792 6.69 -92.90 -45.80
C TYR A 792 5.95 -93.72 -44.75
N THR A 793 5.91 -95.04 -44.91
CA THR A 793 5.30 -95.95 -43.95
C THR A 793 6.01 -97.31 -43.94
N GLY A 794 6.13 -97.92 -42.76
CA GLY A 794 6.52 -99.33 -42.63
C GLY A 794 5.35 -100.30 -42.85
N GLY A 795 4.12 -99.79 -43.02
CA GLY A 795 2.90 -100.56 -43.28
C GLY A 795 2.55 -100.66 -44.77
N LYS A 796 1.41 -101.28 -45.09
CA LYS A 796 0.87 -101.33 -46.46
C LYS A 796 0.14 -100.03 -46.78
N VAL A 797 0.43 -99.42 -47.94
CA VAL A 797 -0.37 -98.33 -48.50
C VAL A 797 -1.49 -98.94 -49.35
N MET A 798 -2.76 -98.67 -49.00
CA MET A 798 -3.93 -99.21 -49.69
C MET A 798 -4.75 -98.08 -50.29
N PHE A 799 -4.94 -98.09 -51.62
CA PHE A 799 -5.84 -97.18 -52.32
C PHE A 799 -7.10 -97.94 -52.73
N HIS A 800 -8.26 -97.53 -52.20
CA HIS A 800 -9.56 -98.08 -52.62
C HIS A 800 -10.20 -97.12 -53.62
N SER A 801 -10.28 -97.51 -54.90
CA SER A 801 -10.94 -96.73 -55.96
C SER A 801 -11.81 -97.62 -56.87
N ALA A 802 -12.91 -97.07 -57.38
CA ALA A 802 -13.81 -97.75 -58.33
C ALA A 802 -13.38 -97.56 -59.80
N ASP A 803 -12.60 -96.51 -60.11
CA ASP A 803 -12.02 -96.24 -61.42
C ASP A 803 -10.71 -95.44 -61.23
N VAL A 804 -9.65 -95.81 -61.95
CA VAL A 804 -8.35 -95.13 -61.89
C VAL A 804 -7.88 -94.83 -63.30
N LYS A 805 -8.08 -93.58 -63.71
CA LYS A 805 -7.51 -93.02 -64.94
C LYS A 805 -6.25 -92.26 -64.60
N GLN A 806 -5.10 -92.78 -65.02
CA GLN A 806 -3.81 -92.11 -64.89
C GLN A 806 -3.54 -91.35 -66.19
N GLU A 807 -3.93 -90.08 -66.23
CA GLU A 807 -3.74 -89.21 -67.41
C GLU A 807 -2.33 -88.56 -67.38
N ASN A 808 -1.81 -88.15 -68.54
CA ASN A 808 -0.57 -87.36 -68.64
C ASN A 808 -0.69 -86.08 -67.78
N PRO A 809 0.41 -85.54 -67.24
CA PRO A 809 0.34 -84.36 -66.37
C PRO A 809 -0.38 -83.21 -67.10
N LEU A 810 -1.58 -82.89 -66.63
CA LEU A 810 -2.25 -81.66 -66.97
C LEU A 810 -1.36 -80.52 -66.46
N SER A 811 -1.14 -79.50 -67.30
CA SER A 811 -0.48 -78.28 -66.87
C SER A 811 -1.14 -77.78 -65.58
N VAL A 812 -0.34 -77.56 -64.53
CA VAL A 812 -0.82 -77.04 -63.24
C VAL A 812 -1.78 -75.88 -63.53
N PRO A 813 -3.01 -75.86 -62.99
CA PRO A 813 -3.94 -74.76 -63.20
C PRO A 813 -3.22 -73.44 -62.90
N ALA A 814 -3.23 -72.49 -63.84
CA ALA A 814 -2.61 -71.19 -63.68
C ALA A 814 -3.33 -70.44 -62.54
N GLY A 815 -2.82 -70.59 -61.31
CA GLY A 815 -3.49 -70.06 -60.12
C GLY A 815 -3.08 -70.65 -58.78
N LEU A 816 -2.35 -71.78 -58.71
CA LEU A 816 -1.70 -72.21 -57.47
C LEU A 816 -0.45 -71.34 -57.23
N ALA A 817 -0.68 -70.08 -56.84
CA ALA A 817 0.38 -69.18 -56.43
C ALA A 817 1.13 -69.80 -55.24
N PRO A 818 2.48 -69.68 -55.14
CA PRO A 818 3.16 -69.96 -53.89
C PRO A 818 2.43 -69.17 -52.82
N LEU A 819 2.03 -69.82 -51.72
CA LEU A 819 1.31 -69.21 -50.60
C LEU A 819 1.92 -67.84 -50.42
N ALA A 820 1.22 -66.82 -50.92
CA ALA A 820 1.83 -65.53 -51.03
C ALA A 820 2.21 -65.21 -49.58
N PRO A 821 3.40 -64.64 -49.29
CA PRO A 821 3.47 -63.86 -48.08
C PRO A 821 2.28 -62.93 -48.24
N HIS A 822 1.19 -63.16 -47.49
CA HIS A 822 0.07 -62.27 -47.58
C HIS A 822 0.75 -60.92 -47.40
N PRO A 823 0.62 -59.99 -48.37
CA PRO A 823 0.60 -58.63 -47.95
C PRO A 823 -0.61 -58.65 -47.05
N ILE A 824 -0.37 -58.81 -45.76
CA ILE A 824 -1.14 -58.02 -44.84
C ILE A 824 -0.82 -56.64 -45.40
N GLU A 825 -1.75 -56.12 -46.20
CA GLU A 825 -2.13 -54.73 -46.02
C GLU A 825 -2.40 -54.63 -44.51
N LEU A 826 -1.30 -54.43 -43.77
CA LEU A 826 -1.15 -53.19 -43.09
C LEU A 826 -1.56 -52.17 -44.15
N SER A 827 -2.84 -51.79 -44.15
CA SER A 827 -3.04 -50.37 -43.94
C SER A 827 -2.14 -50.05 -42.76
N CYS A 828 -0.94 -49.61 -43.13
CA CYS A 828 0.11 -49.19 -42.22
C CYS A 828 -0.40 -47.83 -41.72
N SER A 829 -1.44 -47.91 -40.89
CA SER A 829 -2.05 -46.81 -40.18
C SER A 829 -2.35 -47.28 -38.76
N ALA A 830 -1.40 -48.01 -38.17
CA ALA A 830 -1.06 -47.90 -36.75
C ALA A 830 0.24 -48.68 -36.46
N LEU A 831 1.26 -47.93 -36.02
CA LEU A 831 2.56 -48.31 -35.44
C LEU A 831 3.68 -48.55 -36.48
N GLN A 832 4.66 -47.66 -36.70
CA GLN A 832 5.27 -46.66 -35.81
C GLN A 832 5.70 -45.36 -36.54
N ALA A 833 5.42 -44.24 -35.88
CA ALA A 833 6.20 -43.01 -35.78
C ALA A 833 7.09 -42.58 -36.96
N ASN A 834 6.69 -41.50 -37.64
CA ASN A 834 7.54 -40.34 -37.93
C ASN A 834 6.66 -39.20 -38.46
N GLU A 835 6.39 -38.18 -37.64
CA GLU A 835 5.78 -36.94 -38.15
C GLU A 835 6.88 -36.05 -38.74
N PHE A 836 6.96 -36.05 -40.08
CA PHE A 836 7.76 -35.14 -40.89
C PHE A 836 6.90 -34.55 -42.03
N ASN A 837 7.06 -33.24 -42.24
CA ASN A 837 6.70 -32.46 -43.46
C ASN A 837 7.08 -33.21 -44.75
N GLY A 838 6.51 -33.02 -45.94
CA GLY A 838 5.54 -32.09 -46.52
C GLY A 838 5.57 -32.19 -48.06
N ALA A 839 4.78 -31.35 -48.74
CA ALA A 839 4.87 -30.91 -50.15
C ALA A 839 4.21 -31.73 -51.31
N THR A 840 3.15 -31.11 -51.87
CA THR A 840 2.90 -30.70 -53.28
C THR A 840 2.56 -31.69 -54.43
N THR A 841 1.41 -31.37 -55.06
CA THR A 841 1.06 -31.24 -56.51
C THR A 841 0.64 -32.43 -57.39
N ASP A 842 -0.69 -32.54 -57.56
CA ASP A 842 -1.49 -32.23 -58.78
C ASP A 842 -1.84 -33.29 -59.88
N SER A 843 -3.10 -33.16 -60.33
CA SER A 843 -3.72 -33.50 -61.64
C SER A 843 -4.53 -34.81 -61.92
N SER A 844 -5.87 -34.63 -62.04
CA SER A 844 -6.82 -35.04 -63.13
C SER A 844 -7.08 -36.55 -63.44
N SER A 845 -8.25 -37.10 -63.85
CA SER A 845 -9.53 -36.61 -64.41
C SER A 845 -10.66 -37.70 -64.52
N ARG A 846 -11.93 -37.29 -64.26
CA ARG A 846 -13.26 -37.58 -64.92
C ARG A 846 -13.87 -39.03 -64.96
N PRO A 847 -15.22 -39.25 -65.19
CA PRO A 847 -16.19 -38.35 -65.88
C PRO A 847 -17.71 -38.36 -65.46
N VAL A 848 -18.47 -37.43 -66.10
CA VAL A 848 -19.91 -37.32 -66.55
C VAL A 848 -21.11 -37.15 -65.59
N ALA A 849 -21.76 -35.96 -65.64
CA ALA A 849 -23.11 -35.63 -66.20
C ALA A 849 -23.69 -34.35 -65.54
N GLN A 850 -24.41 -33.39 -66.13
CA GLN A 850 -24.53 -32.75 -67.46
C GLN A 850 -25.45 -31.50 -67.26
N GLN A 851 -25.28 -30.47 -68.10
CA GLN A 851 -26.16 -29.29 -68.37
C GLN A 851 -26.11 -28.09 -67.39
N GLY A 852 -25.94 -26.82 -67.81
CA GLY A 852 -25.80 -26.22 -69.15
C GLY A 852 -25.29 -24.76 -69.07
N GLU A 853 -24.59 -24.36 -70.15
CA GLU A 853 -24.47 -23.06 -70.86
C GLU A 853 -24.85 -21.72 -70.16
N ALA A 854 -24.25 -20.54 -70.41
CA ALA A 854 -23.14 -20.03 -71.23
C ALA A 854 -22.96 -18.51 -70.90
N GLY A 855 -21.82 -17.89 -71.26
CA GLY A 855 -21.80 -16.46 -71.67
C GLY A 855 -20.88 -15.44 -70.97
N ALA A 856 -19.65 -15.32 -71.48
CA ALA A 856 -19.00 -14.09 -71.99
C ALA A 856 -18.68 -12.84 -71.11
N HIS A 857 -17.40 -12.45 -71.23
CA HIS A 857 -16.84 -11.10 -71.49
C HIS A 857 -16.90 -9.95 -70.46
N LEU A 858 -15.69 -9.49 -70.08
CA LEU A 858 -15.16 -8.12 -70.16
C LEU A 858 -16.16 -6.95 -70.22
N SER A 859 -16.08 -6.02 -69.27
CA SER A 859 -15.50 -4.68 -69.49
C SER A 859 -16.04 -3.61 -68.52
N MET A 860 -15.09 -2.76 -68.11
CA MET A 860 -15.19 -1.30 -67.95
C MET A 860 -16.50 -0.61 -67.52
N GLN A 861 -16.31 0.14 -66.43
CA GLN A 861 -16.52 1.58 -66.31
C GLN A 861 -17.76 2.13 -65.57
N PRO A 862 -17.58 3.30 -64.92
CA PRO A 862 -18.39 3.80 -63.81
C PRO A 862 -19.36 4.89 -64.26
N LEU A 863 -20.28 5.30 -63.37
CA LEU A 863 -20.79 6.67 -63.36
C LEU A 863 -21.34 7.07 -61.98
N ALA A 864 -20.53 7.92 -61.36
CA ALA A 864 -20.80 9.09 -60.55
C ALA A 864 -22.24 9.54 -60.23
N SER A 865 -22.29 10.15 -59.04
CA SER A 865 -22.79 11.51 -58.73
C SER A 865 -24.08 11.58 -57.91
N GLY A 866 -24.06 12.47 -56.90
CA GLY A 866 -25.29 12.82 -56.18
C GLY A 866 -25.18 13.53 -54.82
N GLN A 867 -24.27 14.51 -54.70
CA GLN A 867 -24.39 15.74 -53.90
C GLN A 867 -24.64 15.77 -52.37
N SER A 868 -23.80 16.63 -51.80
CA SER A 868 -23.76 17.34 -50.52
C SER A 868 -25.01 18.14 -50.11
N GLY A 869 -25.15 18.34 -48.79
CA GLY A 869 -25.81 19.51 -48.20
C GLY A 869 -25.40 19.69 -46.74
N ALA A 870 -24.65 20.75 -46.45
CA ALA A 870 -24.31 21.22 -45.10
C ALA A 870 -25.29 22.33 -44.67
N LEU A 871 -25.45 22.56 -43.36
CA LEU A 871 -25.30 23.88 -42.71
C LEU A 871 -25.59 23.84 -41.19
N SER A 872 -25.04 24.86 -40.54
CA SER A 872 -24.72 25.10 -39.13
C SER A 872 -25.83 25.74 -38.28
N GLN A 873 -25.67 25.78 -36.95
CA GLN A 873 -25.49 27.03 -36.16
C GLN A 873 -25.35 26.79 -34.64
N ALA A 874 -24.79 27.81 -33.97
CA ALA A 874 -24.21 27.84 -32.63
C ALA A 874 -25.15 28.33 -31.51
N ASN A 875 -24.71 28.22 -30.23
CA ASN A 875 -24.80 29.34 -29.27
C ASN A 875 -23.94 29.17 -28.00
N ASN A 876 -23.50 30.32 -27.48
CA ASN A 876 -22.56 30.60 -26.38
C ASN A 876 -23.15 30.50 -24.96
N GLY A 877 -22.26 30.35 -23.96
CA GLY A 877 -22.46 30.69 -22.54
C GLY A 877 -21.12 31.01 -21.87
N GLN A 878 -21.03 32.13 -21.16
CA GLN A 878 -19.81 32.85 -20.73
C GLN A 878 -19.11 32.34 -19.46
N SER A 879 -17.86 32.81 -19.34
CA SER A 879 -16.78 32.58 -18.37
C SER A 879 -16.78 33.45 -17.09
N GLY A 880 -16.11 32.98 -16.05
CA GLY A 880 -15.45 33.77 -14.99
C GLY A 880 -13.95 33.40 -14.90
N SER A 881 -13.08 34.39 -14.65
CA SER A 881 -11.66 34.48 -15.02
C SER A 881 -10.64 33.80 -14.10
N MET A 882 -9.49 33.34 -14.65
CA MET A 882 -8.13 33.85 -14.36
C MET A 882 -7.04 33.02 -15.09
N PHE A 883 -5.91 33.68 -15.37
CA PHE A 883 -4.65 33.23 -15.97
C PHE A 883 -4.51 33.34 -17.51
N GLU A 884 -3.68 34.31 -17.93
CA GLU A 884 -3.06 34.36 -19.24
C GLU A 884 -2.32 33.05 -19.54
N PRO A 885 -2.50 32.41 -20.72
CA PRO A 885 -1.70 31.25 -21.09
C PRO A 885 -0.32 31.71 -21.56
N ASP A 886 0.67 31.46 -20.70
CA ASP A 886 2.09 31.59 -21.01
C ASP A 886 2.42 30.83 -22.31
N HIS A 887 2.87 31.57 -23.32
CA HIS A 887 3.21 31.06 -24.65
C HIS A 887 4.65 30.53 -24.74
N SER A 888 5.38 30.49 -23.62
CA SER A 888 6.76 30.07 -23.54
C SER A 888 6.93 28.86 -22.61
N CYS A 889 7.87 27.97 -22.93
CA CYS A 889 8.22 26.81 -22.09
C CYS A 889 9.02 27.25 -20.83
N THR A 890 8.51 28.21 -20.08
CA THR A 890 9.14 28.86 -18.89
C THR A 890 8.98 28.06 -17.61
N TRP A 891 8.18 27.00 -17.64
CA TRP A 891 7.87 26.16 -16.50
C TRP A 891 9.02 25.17 -16.29
N LYS A 892 9.66 25.27 -15.12
CA LYS A 892 10.76 24.38 -14.73
C LYS A 892 10.19 23.03 -14.28
N LEU A 893 10.15 22.06 -15.19
CA LEU A 893 10.00 20.66 -14.80
C LEU A 893 11.27 20.20 -14.07
N ARG A 894 11.09 19.31 -13.08
CA ARG A 894 12.18 18.57 -12.46
C ARG A 894 12.33 17.23 -13.15
N ASP A 895 13.46 16.56 -12.95
CA ASP A 895 13.63 15.18 -13.40
C ASP A 895 12.53 14.30 -12.78
N ILE A 896 11.96 13.41 -13.59
CA ILE A 896 10.92 12.47 -13.15
C ILE A 896 11.43 11.07 -13.43
N GLN A 897 11.58 10.27 -12.39
CA GLN A 897 11.97 8.87 -12.54
C GLN A 897 10.91 7.94 -11.97
N GLN A 898 10.59 6.89 -12.71
CA GLN A 898 9.80 5.78 -12.21
C GLN A 898 10.47 4.47 -12.63
N LYS A 899 11.05 3.78 -11.66
CA LYS A 899 11.64 2.46 -11.88
C LYS A 899 10.58 1.38 -11.91
N ASN A 900 10.84 0.30 -12.65
CA ASN A 900 9.95 -0.86 -12.75
C ASN A 900 8.50 -0.49 -13.11
N PHE A 901 8.31 0.43 -14.05
CA PHE A 901 7.00 0.74 -14.62
C PHE A 901 6.47 -0.49 -15.38
N TYR A 902 5.52 -1.20 -14.77
CA TYR A 902 4.82 -2.32 -15.38
C TYR A 902 3.56 -1.84 -16.12
N ARG A 903 3.32 -2.40 -17.31
CA ARG A 903 2.08 -2.18 -18.03
C ARG A 903 1.58 -3.46 -18.68
N ALA A 904 0.30 -3.77 -18.46
CA ALA A 904 -0.37 -4.84 -19.20
C ALA A 904 -0.67 -4.40 -20.65
N MET A 905 -0.54 -5.34 -21.58
CA MET A 905 -1.01 -5.15 -22.95
C MET A 905 -2.55 -5.16 -22.98
N GLU A 906 -3.16 -4.37 -23.87
CA GLU A 906 -4.62 -4.23 -24.00
C GLU A 906 -5.24 -5.35 -24.84
N THR A 907 -4.93 -6.60 -24.49
CA THR A 907 -5.39 -7.81 -25.16
C THR A 907 -6.10 -8.72 -24.16
N VAL A 908 -6.93 -9.63 -24.67
CA VAL A 908 -7.69 -10.62 -23.88
C VAL A 908 -7.74 -11.94 -24.65
N ASP A 909 -8.06 -13.03 -23.94
CA ASP A 909 -8.22 -14.34 -24.54
C ASP A 909 -9.29 -14.36 -25.63
N TYR A 910 -8.97 -14.95 -26.77
CA TYR A 910 -9.85 -15.03 -27.94
C TYR A 910 -9.76 -16.40 -28.62
N ARG A 911 -10.80 -16.78 -29.37
CA ARG A 911 -10.80 -17.98 -30.21
C ARG A 911 -10.03 -17.69 -31.49
N GLY A 912 -8.95 -18.45 -31.71
CA GLY A 912 -8.09 -18.28 -32.87
C GLY A 912 -8.86 -18.41 -34.19
N VAL A 913 -8.71 -17.43 -35.06
CA VAL A 913 -9.29 -17.41 -36.41
C VAL A 913 -8.28 -16.84 -37.40
N PHE A 914 -8.25 -17.37 -38.61
CA PHE A 914 -7.53 -16.78 -39.73
C PHE A 914 -8.25 -15.52 -40.24
N GLN A 915 -7.58 -14.72 -41.08
CA GLN A 915 -8.18 -13.49 -41.63
C GLN A 915 -9.45 -13.73 -42.45
N ASP A 916 -9.61 -14.90 -43.05
CA ASP A 916 -10.80 -15.33 -43.79
C ASP A 916 -11.94 -15.84 -42.87
N GLY A 917 -11.73 -15.82 -41.55
CA GLY A 917 -12.69 -16.26 -40.54
C GLY A 917 -12.68 -17.77 -40.26
N THR A 918 -11.82 -18.54 -40.92
CA THR A 918 -11.67 -19.98 -40.63
C THR A 918 -10.96 -20.20 -39.29
N PRO A 919 -11.26 -21.27 -38.53
CA PRO A 919 -10.66 -21.48 -37.20
C PRO A 919 -9.15 -21.75 -37.27
N TYR A 920 -8.35 -20.96 -36.55
CA TYR A 920 -6.92 -21.22 -36.32
C TYR A 920 -6.78 -22.25 -35.19
N ASN A 921 -5.96 -23.28 -35.40
CA ASN A 921 -5.76 -24.39 -34.46
C ASN A 921 -7.11 -24.98 -33.94
N GLY A 922 -8.08 -25.17 -34.84
CA GLY A 922 -9.40 -25.71 -34.51
C GLY A 922 -10.31 -24.78 -33.69
N GLY A 923 -9.99 -23.48 -33.60
CA GLY A 923 -10.73 -22.50 -32.77
C GLY A 923 -10.36 -22.55 -31.29
N ALA A 924 -9.16 -23.05 -30.99
CA ALA A 924 -8.57 -23.04 -29.65
C ALA A 924 -8.46 -21.60 -29.12
N ILE A 925 -8.50 -21.48 -27.79
CA ILE A 925 -8.29 -20.20 -27.12
C ILE A 925 -6.82 -19.81 -27.25
N VAL A 926 -6.57 -18.69 -27.91
CA VAL A 926 -5.29 -17.99 -27.91
C VAL A 926 -5.28 -17.06 -26.70
N ARG A 927 -4.25 -17.18 -25.85
CA ARG A 927 -4.14 -16.36 -24.64
C ARG A 927 -3.67 -14.96 -25.00
N GLY A 928 -4.46 -13.97 -24.63
CA GLY A 928 -4.16 -12.55 -24.89
C GLY A 928 -3.58 -11.85 -23.67
N GLY A 929 -2.83 -12.54 -22.81
CA GLY A 929 -2.32 -11.99 -21.55
C GLY A 929 -0.81 -11.79 -21.57
N GLY A 930 -0.36 -10.56 -21.35
CA GLY A 930 1.06 -10.21 -21.26
C GLY A 930 1.27 -8.74 -20.83
N GLY A 931 2.49 -8.39 -20.42
CA GLY A 931 2.87 -7.04 -20.04
C GLY A 931 4.37 -6.91 -19.83
N GLY A 932 4.89 -5.71 -20.07
CA GLY A 932 6.31 -5.40 -19.97
C GLY A 932 6.62 -4.53 -18.74
N THR A 933 7.83 -4.67 -18.20
CA THR A 933 8.36 -3.84 -17.12
C THR A 933 9.58 -3.08 -17.63
N PHE A 934 9.60 -1.77 -17.44
CA PHE A 934 10.70 -0.91 -17.88
C PHE A 934 10.82 0.33 -16.99
N ASP A 935 11.93 1.05 -17.07
CA ASP A 935 12.09 2.30 -16.35
C ASP A 935 11.61 3.47 -17.20
N MET A 936 10.89 4.40 -16.60
CA MET A 936 10.50 5.67 -17.21
C MET A 936 11.34 6.80 -16.61
N TYR A 937 11.88 7.65 -17.47
CA TYR A 937 12.66 8.81 -17.06
C TYR A 937 12.30 10.03 -17.90
N PHE A 938 12.09 11.16 -17.25
CA PHE A 938 12.11 12.47 -17.88
C PHE A 938 13.30 13.25 -17.34
N GLU A 939 14.13 13.74 -18.25
CA GLU A 939 15.30 14.56 -17.93
C GLU A 939 14.97 16.03 -18.22
N ALA A 940 14.96 16.87 -17.19
CA ALA A 940 14.64 18.28 -17.30
C ALA A 940 15.72 19.09 -18.05
N SER A 941 16.99 18.68 -17.97
CA SER A 941 18.10 19.38 -18.63
C SER A 941 18.03 19.25 -20.16
N THR A 942 17.66 18.08 -20.67
CA THR A 942 17.56 17.78 -22.10
C THR A 942 16.12 17.79 -22.62
N HIS A 943 15.13 17.91 -21.73
CA HIS A 943 13.71 17.81 -22.01
C HIS A 943 13.32 16.49 -22.71
N THR A 944 13.97 15.39 -22.31
CA THR A 944 13.86 14.10 -22.98
C THR A 944 13.09 13.10 -22.12
N ILE A 945 12.18 12.35 -22.73
CA ILE A 945 11.50 11.22 -22.09
C ILE A 945 12.15 9.93 -22.60
N THR A 946 12.51 9.03 -21.69
CA THR A 946 13.13 7.76 -22.01
C THR A 946 12.39 6.61 -21.34
N ALA A 947 12.12 5.54 -22.10
CA ALA A 947 11.65 4.26 -21.62
C ALA A 947 12.76 3.22 -21.78
N THR A 948 13.36 2.75 -20.67
CA THR A 948 14.55 1.88 -20.69
C THR A 948 14.23 0.47 -20.22
N VAL A 949 14.55 -0.53 -21.04
CA VAL A 949 14.49 -1.96 -20.66
C VAL A 949 15.90 -2.47 -20.35
N ARG A 950 16.09 -3.10 -19.19
CA ARG A 950 17.32 -3.78 -18.78
C ARG A 950 17.15 -5.29 -18.96
N ILE A 951 18.03 -5.94 -19.72
CA ILE A 951 17.91 -7.33 -20.15
C ILE A 951 19.15 -8.12 -19.74
N LEU A 952 18.97 -9.15 -18.91
CA LEU A 952 20.02 -10.10 -18.59
C LEU A 952 20.15 -11.13 -19.72
N VAL A 953 21.38 -11.35 -20.20
CA VAL A 953 21.62 -12.21 -21.36
C VAL A 953 22.32 -13.50 -20.95
N HIS A 954 21.73 -14.65 -21.26
CA HIS A 954 22.35 -15.97 -21.11
C HIS A 954 22.85 -16.49 -22.46
N ALA A 955 24.15 -16.74 -22.61
CA ALA A 955 24.70 -17.23 -23.86
C ALA A 955 24.42 -18.74 -24.04
N LYS A 956 23.56 -19.09 -24.99
CA LYS A 956 23.17 -20.49 -25.26
C LYS A 956 23.56 -20.92 -26.66
N VAL A 957 23.61 -22.23 -26.91
CA VAL A 957 23.75 -22.84 -28.24
C VAL A 957 22.95 -24.14 -28.32
N VAL A 958 22.43 -24.48 -29.50
CA VAL A 958 21.75 -25.76 -29.74
C VAL A 958 22.72 -26.74 -30.39
N GLN A 959 23.02 -27.83 -29.69
CA GLN A 959 23.86 -28.93 -30.18
C GLN A 959 22.98 -30.02 -30.79
N VAL A 960 23.47 -30.65 -31.86
CA VAL A 960 22.90 -31.90 -32.38
C VAL A 960 23.47 -33.05 -31.57
N VAL A 961 22.61 -33.91 -31.03
CA VAL A 961 22.99 -35.08 -30.22
C VAL A 961 22.45 -36.35 -30.86
N ASN A 962 23.18 -37.45 -30.75
CA ASN A 962 22.72 -38.75 -31.21
C ASN A 962 21.54 -39.21 -30.33
N ALA A 963 20.41 -39.53 -30.97
CA ALA A 963 19.16 -39.86 -30.27
C ALA A 963 19.21 -41.17 -29.44
N GLN A 964 20.20 -42.04 -29.67
CA GLN A 964 20.38 -43.29 -28.91
C GLN A 964 21.44 -43.19 -27.81
N THR A 965 22.51 -42.40 -27.98
CA THR A 965 23.61 -42.31 -27.02
C THR A 965 23.64 -41.02 -26.19
N GLY A 966 22.95 -39.95 -26.63
CA GLY A 966 22.96 -38.65 -25.96
C GLY A 966 24.25 -37.83 -26.13
N GLU A 967 25.24 -38.36 -26.85
CA GLU A 967 26.52 -37.70 -27.14
C GLU A 967 26.37 -36.65 -28.27
N PRO A 968 27.12 -35.53 -28.24
CA PRO A 968 27.09 -34.51 -29.29
C PRO A 968 27.67 -35.04 -30.60
N GLU A 969 26.97 -34.83 -31.71
CA GLU A 969 27.52 -35.03 -33.04
C GLU A 969 28.64 -34.03 -33.32
N LYS A 970 29.69 -34.47 -34.02
CA LYS A 970 30.81 -33.62 -34.42
C LYS A 970 30.82 -33.41 -35.93
N ASN A 971 31.21 -32.22 -36.35
CA ASN A 971 31.54 -31.90 -37.73
C ASN A 971 32.85 -32.61 -38.15
N ALA A 972 33.16 -32.61 -39.46
CA ALA A 972 34.36 -33.26 -40.00
C ALA A 972 35.69 -32.69 -39.46
N ASP A 973 35.67 -31.46 -38.93
CA ASP A 973 36.81 -30.79 -38.29
C ASP A 973 36.92 -31.07 -36.77
N GLY A 974 36.04 -31.90 -36.22
CA GLY A 974 36.00 -32.24 -34.80
C GLY A 974 35.24 -31.25 -33.91
N SER A 975 34.72 -30.14 -34.44
CA SER A 975 33.85 -29.21 -33.71
C SER A 975 32.47 -29.82 -33.43
N ILE A 976 31.81 -29.42 -32.34
CA ILE A 976 30.44 -29.89 -32.05
C ILE A 976 29.48 -29.30 -33.09
N LYS A 977 28.66 -30.15 -33.69
CA LYS A 977 27.65 -29.75 -34.67
C LYS A 977 26.55 -28.97 -33.97
N THR A 978 26.39 -27.72 -34.36
CA THR A 978 25.36 -26.81 -33.83
C THR A 978 24.35 -26.46 -34.92
N VAL A 979 23.14 -26.10 -34.50
CA VAL A 979 22.04 -25.74 -35.39
C VAL A 979 21.37 -24.45 -34.91
N PRO A 980 20.76 -23.65 -35.80
CA PRO A 980 20.02 -22.46 -35.40
C PRO A 980 18.88 -22.79 -34.43
N TYR A 981 18.65 -21.93 -33.44
CA TYR A 981 17.51 -22.06 -32.53
C TYR A 981 16.19 -21.91 -33.27
N HIS A 982 15.19 -22.73 -32.90
CA HIS A 982 13.83 -22.62 -33.41
C HIS A 982 12.83 -22.93 -32.31
N THR A 983 12.04 -21.93 -31.89
CA THR A 983 11.04 -22.04 -30.81
C THR A 983 10.22 -23.34 -30.84
N SER A 984 9.61 -23.71 -31.97
CA SER A 984 8.78 -24.93 -32.03
C SER A 984 9.55 -26.26 -32.02
N LYS A 985 10.87 -26.25 -32.23
CA LYS A 985 11.71 -27.46 -32.28
C LYS A 985 12.52 -27.63 -30.99
N ASP A 986 12.86 -26.53 -30.32
CA ASP A 986 13.78 -26.52 -29.17
C ASP A 986 13.07 -26.26 -27.83
N GLN A 987 11.77 -25.90 -27.83
CA GLN A 987 10.95 -25.85 -26.61
C GLN A 987 10.42 -27.26 -26.22
N PRO A 988 10.18 -27.55 -24.91
CA PRO A 988 9.85 -28.90 -24.45
C PRO A 988 8.48 -29.45 -24.91
N PRO A 989 8.39 -30.74 -25.28
CA PRO A 989 9.49 -31.69 -25.44
C PRO A 989 10.15 -31.44 -26.80
N GLY A 990 11.40 -30.96 -26.76
CA GLY A 990 12.17 -30.60 -27.96
C GLY A 990 12.28 -31.78 -28.92
N THR A 991 12.55 -31.47 -30.19
CA THR A 991 12.75 -32.47 -31.24
C THR A 991 13.88 -33.43 -30.80
N PRO A 992 13.65 -34.75 -30.77
CA PRO A 992 14.68 -35.72 -30.41
C PRO A 992 15.95 -35.51 -31.24
N GLY A 993 17.11 -35.43 -30.57
CA GLY A 993 18.39 -35.18 -31.21
C GLY A 993 18.90 -33.73 -31.15
N ARG A 994 18.23 -32.83 -30.41
CA ARG A 994 18.69 -31.44 -30.17
C ARG A 994 18.80 -31.17 -28.68
N ARG A 995 19.88 -30.52 -28.24
CA ARG A 995 20.13 -30.18 -26.83
C ARG A 995 20.62 -28.74 -26.69
N ILE A 996 19.95 -27.96 -25.83
CA ILE A 996 20.37 -26.60 -25.47
C ILE A 996 21.45 -26.70 -24.38
N VAL A 997 22.58 -26.02 -24.59
CA VAL A 997 23.66 -25.92 -23.60
C VAL A 997 24.17 -24.48 -23.51
N ASP A 998 24.87 -24.17 -22.42
CA ASP A 998 25.60 -22.91 -22.27
C ASP A 998 26.81 -22.85 -23.22
N ARG A 999 27.07 -21.67 -23.78
CA ARG A 999 28.33 -21.36 -24.47
C ARG A 999 29.07 -20.24 -23.73
N PRO A 1000 30.40 -20.12 -23.89
CA PRO A 1000 31.17 -19.06 -23.24
C PRO A 1000 30.61 -17.68 -23.57
N PHE A 1001 30.36 -16.85 -22.55
CA PHE A 1001 29.84 -15.49 -22.75
C PHE A 1001 30.82 -14.60 -23.54
N SER A 1002 32.12 -14.93 -23.52
CA SER A 1002 33.15 -14.27 -24.33
C SER A 1002 32.97 -14.43 -25.85
N GLU A 1003 32.11 -15.36 -26.30
CA GLU A 1003 31.78 -15.58 -27.71
C GLU A 1003 30.59 -14.76 -28.19
N VAL A 1004 29.91 -14.01 -27.30
CA VAL A 1004 28.79 -13.14 -27.66
C VAL A 1004 29.32 -11.86 -28.34
N GLY A 1005 28.70 -11.47 -29.46
CA GLY A 1005 29.04 -10.23 -30.17
C GLY A 1005 28.83 -8.95 -29.35
N SER A 1006 29.32 -7.83 -29.87
CA SER A 1006 29.24 -6.52 -29.19
C SER A 1006 27.80 -6.07 -28.91
N PHE A 1007 27.43 -5.96 -27.63
CA PHE A 1007 26.15 -5.45 -27.19
C PHE A 1007 25.89 -4.00 -27.62
N ASN A 1008 26.93 -3.19 -27.81
CA ASN A 1008 26.77 -1.81 -28.27
C ASN A 1008 26.23 -1.73 -29.70
N SER A 1009 26.63 -2.67 -30.57
CA SER A 1009 26.07 -2.77 -31.93
C SER A 1009 24.62 -3.21 -31.87
N MET A 1010 24.34 -4.28 -31.12
CA MET A 1010 22.98 -4.81 -30.98
C MET A 1010 22.01 -3.78 -30.38
N LYS A 1011 22.45 -3.05 -29.35
CA LYS A 1011 21.73 -1.94 -28.75
C LYS A 1011 21.42 -0.86 -29.79
N GLY A 1012 22.44 -0.41 -30.53
CA GLY A 1012 22.29 0.61 -31.56
C GLY A 1012 21.28 0.21 -32.63
N ASP A 1013 21.34 -1.03 -33.10
CA ASP A 1013 20.41 -1.56 -34.12
C ASP A 1013 18.97 -1.60 -33.61
N ILE A 1014 18.74 -2.05 -32.38
CA ILE A 1014 17.41 -2.11 -31.76
C ILE A 1014 16.84 -0.71 -31.55
N GLU A 1015 17.63 0.18 -30.94
CA GLU A 1015 17.19 1.55 -30.65
C GLU A 1015 16.95 2.35 -31.93
N ALA A 1016 17.72 2.10 -33.01
CA ALA A 1016 17.49 2.72 -34.30
C ALA A 1016 16.13 2.37 -34.89
N VAL A 1017 15.71 1.09 -34.78
CA VAL A 1017 14.41 0.63 -35.28
C VAL A 1017 13.26 1.13 -34.39
N LEU A 1018 13.37 1.02 -33.06
CA LEU A 1018 12.31 1.46 -32.14
C LEU A 1018 12.05 2.97 -32.22
N ASN A 1019 13.10 3.76 -32.45
CA ASN A 1019 13.03 5.23 -32.48
C ASN A 1019 12.98 5.83 -33.89
N GLN A 1020 12.85 5.01 -34.94
CA GLN A 1020 12.93 5.42 -36.36
C GLN A 1020 11.95 6.54 -36.76
N ASP A 1021 10.82 6.64 -36.06
CA ASP A 1021 9.75 7.61 -36.35
C ASP A 1021 9.85 8.94 -35.58
N GLY A 1022 10.79 9.06 -34.64
CA GLY A 1022 11.15 10.34 -34.00
C GLY A 1022 10.07 11.03 -33.16
N TYR A 1023 9.17 10.28 -32.51
CA TYR A 1023 8.04 10.85 -31.77
C TYR A 1023 8.40 11.80 -30.64
N LYS A 1024 7.54 12.80 -30.45
CA LYS A 1024 7.63 13.84 -29.42
C LYS A 1024 6.27 14.02 -28.74
N LEU A 1025 6.29 14.39 -27.47
CA LEU A 1025 5.11 14.89 -26.77
C LEU A 1025 5.04 16.42 -26.90
N ALA A 1026 3.91 16.94 -27.38
CA ALA A 1026 3.61 18.35 -27.50
C ALA A 1026 2.35 18.71 -26.68
N VAL A 1027 2.31 19.88 -26.05
CA VAL A 1027 1.15 20.30 -25.23
C VAL A 1027 -0.11 20.45 -26.09
N SER A 1028 -1.21 19.76 -25.75
CA SER A 1028 -2.40 19.60 -26.61
C SER A 1028 -3.20 20.87 -26.88
N ASN A 1029 -3.09 21.90 -26.03
CA ASN A 1029 -3.89 23.13 -26.11
C ASN A 1029 -3.03 24.39 -26.33
N CYS A 1030 -1.93 24.27 -27.08
CA CYS A 1030 -1.11 25.43 -27.39
C CYS A 1030 -1.82 26.42 -28.33
N PRO A 1031 -1.97 27.72 -27.97
CA PRO A 1031 -2.63 28.72 -28.81
C PRO A 1031 -1.97 28.93 -30.17
N ARG A 1032 -0.69 28.59 -30.31
CA ARG A 1032 0.06 28.68 -31.57
C ARG A 1032 0.18 27.37 -32.35
N ARG A 1033 -0.57 26.33 -31.97
CA ARG A 1033 -0.53 24.99 -32.61
C ARG A 1033 0.93 24.51 -32.78
N ASP A 1034 1.40 24.39 -34.03
CA ASP A 1034 2.71 23.82 -34.38
C ASP A 1034 3.92 24.65 -33.91
N GLN A 1035 3.72 25.92 -33.54
CA GLN A 1035 4.80 26.84 -33.11
C GLN A 1035 5.07 26.80 -31.59
N CYS A 1036 4.46 25.87 -30.85
CA CYS A 1036 4.78 25.68 -29.43
C CYS A 1036 6.21 25.15 -29.25
N SER A 1037 6.99 25.75 -28.35
CA SER A 1037 8.38 25.35 -28.08
C SER A 1037 8.51 24.13 -27.17
N CYS A 1038 7.45 23.73 -26.45
CA CYS A 1038 7.44 22.57 -25.57
C CYS A 1038 7.19 21.26 -26.34
N LYS A 1039 8.22 20.73 -27.00
CA LYS A 1039 8.19 19.42 -27.66
C LYS A 1039 9.28 18.53 -27.06
N PHE A 1040 8.87 17.46 -26.38
CA PHE A 1040 9.80 16.58 -25.66
C PHE A 1040 9.98 15.27 -26.44
N PRO A 1041 11.19 14.96 -26.94
CA PRO A 1041 11.43 13.70 -27.62
C PRO A 1041 11.23 12.51 -26.69
N VAL A 1042 10.68 11.43 -27.24
CA VAL A 1042 10.49 10.16 -26.56
C VAL A 1042 11.45 9.14 -27.17
N PHE A 1043 12.29 8.52 -26.33
CA PHE A 1043 13.21 7.46 -26.75
C PHE A 1043 12.95 6.16 -26.01
N PHE A 1044 12.99 5.06 -26.74
CA PHE A 1044 13.10 3.70 -26.21
C PHE A 1044 14.58 3.32 -26.14
N ARG A 1045 15.01 2.83 -24.98
CA ARG A 1045 16.39 2.41 -24.74
C ARG A 1045 16.49 0.98 -24.24
N VAL A 1046 17.61 0.35 -24.56
CA VAL A 1046 17.94 -1.01 -24.13
C VAL A 1046 19.30 -1.04 -23.45
N GLU A 1047 19.37 -1.75 -22.34
CA GLU A 1047 20.59 -2.01 -21.60
C GLU A 1047 20.76 -3.51 -21.41
N PHE A 1048 21.87 -4.06 -21.92
CA PHE A 1048 22.20 -5.46 -21.74
C PHE A 1048 23.08 -5.64 -20.50
N VAL A 1049 22.70 -6.59 -19.66
CA VAL A 1049 23.36 -6.95 -18.41
C VAL A 1049 24.01 -8.33 -18.60
N SER A 1050 25.28 -8.48 -18.21
CA SER A 1050 25.95 -9.78 -18.25
C SER A 1050 25.54 -10.65 -17.05
N PRO A 1051 25.57 -11.99 -17.17
CA PRO A 1051 25.27 -12.92 -16.06
C PRO A 1051 26.09 -12.68 -14.79
N ASP A 1052 27.31 -12.15 -14.95
CA ASP A 1052 28.24 -11.87 -13.85
C ASP A 1052 27.98 -10.53 -13.16
N SER A 1053 27.11 -9.67 -13.73
CA SER A 1053 26.76 -8.39 -13.13
C SER A 1053 25.72 -8.55 -12.02
N ARG A 1054 25.81 -7.71 -10.98
CA ARG A 1054 24.80 -7.60 -9.91
C ARG A 1054 23.73 -6.55 -10.22
N ASP A 1055 23.76 -5.94 -11.41
CA ASP A 1055 22.81 -4.91 -11.79
C ASP A 1055 21.41 -5.50 -11.94
N ALA A 1056 20.39 -4.77 -11.46
CA ALA A 1056 19.01 -5.21 -11.60
C ALA A 1056 18.57 -5.18 -13.07
N HIS A 1057 17.81 -6.19 -13.48
CA HIS A 1057 17.23 -6.34 -14.82
C HIS A 1057 15.70 -6.46 -14.76
N HIS A 1058 15.03 -6.21 -15.88
CA HIS A 1058 13.59 -6.37 -16.03
C HIS A 1058 13.20 -7.69 -16.69
N ALA A 1059 14.07 -8.23 -17.55
CA ALA A 1059 13.83 -9.46 -18.31
C ALA A 1059 15.12 -10.27 -18.49
N GLU A 1060 14.99 -11.58 -18.71
CA GLU A 1060 16.09 -12.49 -19.01
C GLU A 1060 15.86 -13.13 -20.38
N ILE A 1061 16.91 -13.24 -21.19
CA ILE A 1061 16.83 -13.87 -22.51
C ILE A 1061 18.00 -14.83 -22.74
N ASN A 1062 17.74 -15.90 -23.48
CA ASN A 1062 18.75 -16.80 -24.02
C ASN A 1062 19.20 -16.30 -25.40
N LEU A 1063 20.49 -16.03 -25.58
CA LEU A 1063 21.05 -15.52 -26.83
C LEU A 1063 21.88 -16.60 -27.55
N TYR A 1064 21.38 -17.02 -28.71
CA TYR A 1064 21.96 -18.02 -29.60
C TYR A 1064 22.78 -17.36 -30.72
N PRO A 1065 23.82 -18.03 -31.28
CA PRO A 1065 24.59 -17.46 -32.38
C PRO A 1065 23.71 -17.17 -33.61
N THR A 1066 22.77 -18.06 -33.91
CA THR A 1066 21.76 -17.87 -34.96
C THR A 1066 20.41 -18.43 -34.51
N ALA A 1067 19.33 -17.77 -34.92
CA ALA A 1067 17.97 -18.23 -34.67
C ALA A 1067 17.16 -18.22 -35.98
N GLU A 1068 16.47 -19.33 -36.25
CA GLU A 1068 15.52 -19.47 -37.35
C GLU A 1068 14.16 -18.88 -36.97
N ARG A 1069 13.71 -19.13 -35.73
CA ARG A 1069 12.49 -18.59 -35.16
C ARG A 1069 12.75 -18.25 -33.70
N ALA A 1070 12.86 -16.96 -33.41
CA ALA A 1070 13.00 -16.42 -32.07
C ALA A 1070 11.64 -16.27 -31.38
N ASP A 1071 11.68 -16.06 -30.07
CA ASP A 1071 10.54 -15.66 -29.24
C ASP A 1071 11.00 -14.70 -28.12
N SER A 1072 10.07 -14.26 -27.28
CA SER A 1072 10.32 -13.25 -26.25
C SER A 1072 11.42 -13.59 -25.25
N ALA A 1073 11.80 -14.87 -25.10
CA ALA A 1073 12.84 -15.32 -24.19
C ALA A 1073 14.07 -15.89 -24.90
N ASN A 1074 14.05 -16.10 -26.22
CA ASN A 1074 15.10 -16.82 -26.95
C ASN A 1074 15.42 -16.13 -28.28
N TRP A 1075 16.57 -15.48 -28.35
CA TRP A 1075 16.96 -14.61 -29.46
C TRP A 1075 18.18 -15.13 -30.22
N GLY A 1076 18.31 -14.75 -31.49
CA GLY A 1076 19.54 -14.94 -32.26
C GLY A 1076 20.35 -13.67 -32.33
N GLU A 1077 21.69 -13.77 -32.23
CA GLU A 1077 22.57 -12.67 -32.64
C GLU A 1077 22.28 -12.29 -34.10
N LYS A 1078 22.06 -13.30 -34.95
CA LYS A 1078 21.60 -13.15 -36.34
C LYS A 1078 20.38 -14.02 -36.63
N GLY A 1079 19.35 -13.44 -37.22
CA GLY A 1079 18.24 -14.16 -37.84
C GLY A 1079 18.67 -14.91 -39.10
N VAL A 1080 18.26 -16.16 -39.23
CA VAL A 1080 18.56 -17.02 -40.39
C VAL A 1080 17.30 -17.71 -40.90
N SER A 1081 17.28 -18.12 -42.16
CA SER A 1081 16.28 -19.01 -42.73
C SER A 1081 16.93 -20.34 -43.07
N VAL A 1082 16.31 -21.45 -42.65
CA VAL A 1082 16.77 -22.81 -42.98
C VAL A 1082 15.82 -23.41 -44.00
N ARG A 1083 16.28 -23.58 -45.25
CA ARG A 1083 15.53 -24.28 -46.31
C ARG A 1083 16.32 -25.47 -46.81
N SER A 1084 15.70 -26.66 -46.75
CA SER A 1084 16.32 -27.92 -47.19
C SER A 1084 17.72 -28.18 -46.61
N GLY A 1085 17.95 -27.79 -45.35
CA GLY A 1085 19.24 -27.96 -44.65
C GLY A 1085 20.28 -26.88 -44.91
N VAL A 1086 20.01 -25.90 -45.79
CA VAL A 1086 20.90 -24.76 -46.05
C VAL A 1086 20.49 -23.58 -45.16
N VAL A 1087 21.44 -23.04 -44.39
CA VAL A 1087 21.25 -21.86 -43.54
C VAL A 1087 21.62 -20.61 -44.34
N THR A 1088 20.70 -19.66 -44.44
CA THR A 1088 20.89 -18.36 -45.12
C THR A 1088 20.57 -17.22 -44.17
N ASN A 1089 21.39 -16.17 -44.13
CA ASN A 1089 21.10 -14.99 -43.29
C ASN A 1089 19.87 -14.26 -43.83
N LEU A 1090 19.02 -13.77 -42.94
CA LEU A 1090 17.89 -12.94 -43.35
C LEU A 1090 18.41 -11.58 -43.88
N PRO A 1091 17.80 -11.02 -44.95
CA PRO A 1091 18.21 -9.73 -45.51
C PRO A 1091 17.97 -8.55 -44.56
N VAL A 1092 17.02 -8.70 -43.62
CA VAL A 1092 16.64 -7.76 -42.56
C VAL A 1092 16.28 -8.57 -41.33
N ASP A 1093 16.71 -8.12 -40.16
CA ASP A 1093 16.47 -8.79 -38.88
C ASP A 1093 16.02 -7.77 -37.82
N HIS A 1094 14.78 -7.26 -37.96
CA HIS A 1094 14.16 -6.41 -36.93
C HIS A 1094 13.51 -7.23 -35.81
N VAL A 1095 13.68 -8.55 -35.80
CA VAL A 1095 13.06 -9.45 -34.82
C VAL A 1095 13.48 -9.05 -33.40
N LYS A 1096 14.75 -8.73 -33.16
CA LYS A 1096 15.20 -8.25 -31.84
C LYS A 1096 14.48 -6.98 -31.38
N ALA A 1097 14.23 -6.03 -32.30
CA ALA A 1097 13.49 -4.81 -31.98
C ALA A 1097 12.00 -5.10 -31.72
N HIS A 1098 11.40 -6.05 -32.45
CA HIS A 1098 10.07 -6.57 -32.21
C HIS A 1098 9.95 -7.20 -30.82
N GLU A 1099 10.88 -8.09 -30.45
CA GLU A 1099 10.89 -8.73 -29.13
C GLU A 1099 11.09 -7.72 -27.98
N VAL A 1100 11.96 -6.72 -28.15
CA VAL A 1100 12.08 -5.62 -27.18
C VAL A 1100 10.80 -4.80 -27.09
N GLY A 1101 10.08 -4.65 -28.21
CA GLY A 1101 8.74 -4.06 -28.22
C GLY A 1101 7.80 -4.74 -27.22
N HIS A 1102 7.80 -6.07 -27.13
CA HIS A 1102 7.00 -6.79 -26.13
C HIS A 1102 7.42 -6.47 -24.68
N LEU A 1103 8.72 -6.30 -24.42
CA LEU A 1103 9.23 -5.87 -23.11
C LEU A 1103 8.83 -4.42 -22.76
N LEU A 1104 8.51 -3.61 -23.78
CA LEU A 1104 7.90 -2.28 -23.67
C LEU A 1104 6.36 -2.33 -23.72
N SER A 1105 5.77 -3.53 -23.61
CA SER A 1105 4.33 -3.81 -23.66
C SER A 1105 3.67 -3.55 -25.03
N PHE A 1106 4.40 -3.64 -26.13
CA PHE A 1106 3.82 -3.57 -27.46
C PHE A 1106 3.21 -4.93 -27.82
N PRO A 1107 1.95 -4.98 -28.29
CA PRO A 1107 1.26 -6.24 -28.61
C PRO A 1107 1.67 -6.76 -29.99
N ASP A 1108 1.59 -8.08 -30.18
CA ASP A 1108 1.64 -8.71 -31.51
C ASP A 1108 0.43 -8.28 -32.36
N GLU A 1109 0.66 -7.47 -33.38
CA GLU A 1109 -0.38 -6.98 -34.29
C GLU A 1109 -0.67 -8.00 -35.41
N TYR A 1110 -1.02 -9.22 -35.03
CA TYR A 1110 -1.57 -10.26 -35.89
C TYR A 1110 -2.36 -11.28 -35.06
N TYR A 1111 -3.63 -11.53 -35.40
CA TYR A 1111 -4.44 -12.53 -34.70
C TYR A 1111 -4.48 -13.89 -35.42
N ASP A 1112 -4.07 -13.94 -36.69
CA ASP A 1112 -4.26 -15.09 -37.59
C ASP A 1112 -3.27 -16.25 -37.38
N GLN A 1113 -2.32 -16.11 -36.46
CA GLN A 1113 -1.30 -17.12 -36.14
C GLN A 1113 -0.92 -17.14 -34.65
N GLY A 1114 -1.87 -16.82 -33.77
CA GLY A 1114 -1.66 -16.88 -32.32
C GLY A 1114 -0.99 -15.66 -31.69
N GLY A 1115 -0.97 -14.51 -32.37
CA GLY A 1115 -0.54 -13.24 -31.78
C GLY A 1115 -1.66 -12.58 -30.96
N SER A 1116 -1.67 -11.26 -30.81
CA SER A 1116 -2.60 -10.55 -29.93
C SER A 1116 -3.80 -9.98 -30.70
N VAL A 1117 -4.90 -9.72 -29.98
CA VAL A 1117 -6.02 -8.90 -30.49
C VAL A 1117 -6.42 -7.85 -29.46
N HIS A 1118 -6.74 -6.62 -29.88
CA HIS A 1118 -7.15 -5.58 -28.93
C HIS A 1118 -8.46 -6.01 -28.26
N LYS A 1119 -8.57 -5.82 -26.94
CA LYS A 1119 -9.73 -6.24 -26.15
C LYS A 1119 -11.08 -5.74 -26.71
N ASP A 1120 -11.11 -4.55 -27.28
CA ASP A 1120 -12.32 -3.95 -27.89
C ASP A 1120 -12.79 -4.67 -29.16
N TYR A 1121 -11.93 -5.48 -29.79
CA TYR A 1121 -12.31 -6.29 -30.96
C TYR A 1121 -12.82 -7.67 -30.57
N VAL A 1122 -12.73 -8.07 -29.30
CA VAL A 1122 -13.16 -9.38 -28.81
C VAL A 1122 -14.58 -9.27 -28.24
N LYS A 1123 -15.49 -10.09 -28.75
CA LYS A 1123 -16.86 -10.18 -28.24
C LYS A 1123 -16.90 -10.94 -26.90
N PRO A 1124 -17.96 -10.82 -26.11
CA PRO A 1124 -18.11 -11.56 -24.85
C PRO A 1124 -18.01 -13.09 -24.98
N ASP A 1125 -18.30 -13.64 -26.15
CA ASP A 1125 -18.17 -15.08 -26.46
C ASP A 1125 -16.74 -15.50 -26.89
N GLN A 1126 -15.77 -14.59 -26.73
CA GLN A 1126 -14.37 -14.72 -27.13
C GLN A 1126 -14.14 -14.83 -28.64
N THR A 1127 -15.14 -14.57 -29.48
CA THR A 1127 -14.95 -14.47 -30.93
C THR A 1127 -14.48 -13.07 -31.34
N ILE A 1128 -13.64 -12.98 -32.37
CA ILE A 1128 -13.15 -11.69 -32.87
C ILE A 1128 -14.22 -11.05 -33.78
N ASN A 1129 -14.49 -9.76 -33.57
CA ASN A 1129 -15.18 -8.94 -34.54
C ASN A 1129 -14.23 -8.55 -35.68
N LEU A 1130 -14.14 -9.42 -36.71
CA LEU A 1130 -13.22 -9.26 -37.83
C LEU A 1130 -13.37 -7.91 -38.55
N SER A 1131 -14.59 -7.41 -38.73
CA SER A 1131 -14.83 -6.12 -39.36
C SER A 1131 -14.28 -4.95 -38.53
N LEU A 1132 -14.35 -5.03 -37.20
CA LEU A 1132 -13.80 -3.99 -36.33
C LEU A 1132 -12.26 -4.08 -36.25
N ALA A 1133 -11.72 -5.30 -36.16
CA ALA A 1133 -10.29 -5.57 -36.14
C ALA A 1133 -9.58 -5.18 -37.45
N GLN A 1134 -10.26 -5.31 -38.59
CA GLN A 1134 -9.73 -4.96 -39.92
C GLN A 1134 -9.87 -3.48 -40.25
N ASN A 1135 -10.98 -2.83 -39.87
CA ASN A 1135 -11.25 -1.44 -40.25
C ASN A 1135 -10.78 -0.41 -39.21
N ASN A 1136 -10.54 -0.84 -37.95
CA ASN A 1136 -10.10 -0.03 -36.82
C ASN A 1136 -10.58 1.45 -36.87
N PRO A 1137 -11.88 1.72 -36.61
CA PRO A 1137 -12.41 3.08 -36.67
C PRO A 1137 -11.79 4.02 -35.60
N ASN A 1138 -11.18 3.45 -34.55
CA ASN A 1138 -10.50 4.20 -33.51
C ASN A 1138 -8.98 4.23 -33.77
N LYS A 1139 -8.50 5.29 -34.42
CA LYS A 1139 -7.08 5.45 -34.75
C LYS A 1139 -6.15 5.54 -33.53
N ASP A 1140 -6.70 5.65 -32.31
CA ASP A 1140 -5.91 5.68 -31.09
C ASP A 1140 -5.58 4.29 -30.51
N THR A 1141 -6.25 3.23 -31.01
CA THR A 1141 -6.00 1.83 -30.64
C THR A 1141 -5.29 1.06 -31.74
N TRP A 1142 -4.58 0.00 -31.36
CA TRP A 1142 -3.72 -0.74 -32.27
C TRP A 1142 -4.45 -1.69 -33.23
N GLN A 1143 -3.76 -2.01 -34.33
CA GLN A 1143 -4.10 -2.92 -35.43
C GLN A 1143 -4.33 -4.39 -35.09
N GLY A 1144 -5.52 -4.98 -35.24
CA GLY A 1144 -5.66 -6.44 -35.04
C GLY A 1144 -4.72 -7.28 -35.94
N THR A 1145 -4.47 -6.88 -37.19
CA THR A 1145 -3.41 -7.46 -38.03
C THR A 1145 -2.79 -6.41 -38.92
N THR A 1146 -1.46 -6.37 -39.01
CA THR A 1146 -0.77 -5.30 -39.72
C THR A 1146 0.43 -5.77 -40.53
N ARG A 1147 0.58 -5.24 -41.76
CA ARG A 1147 1.59 -5.71 -42.74
C ARG A 1147 2.94 -5.01 -42.55
N ASP A 1148 2.90 -3.71 -42.29
CA ASP A 1148 4.09 -2.86 -42.31
C ASP A 1148 4.53 -2.37 -40.92
N ASN A 1149 3.73 -2.59 -39.87
CA ASN A 1149 4.15 -2.21 -38.51
C ASN A 1149 5.19 -3.18 -37.96
N LEU A 1150 6.12 -2.67 -37.17
CA LEU A 1150 7.17 -3.44 -36.50
C LEU A 1150 6.60 -4.63 -35.73
N MET A 1151 5.51 -4.43 -34.98
CA MET A 1151 4.85 -5.48 -34.19
C MET A 1151 3.89 -6.38 -34.99
N GLY A 1152 3.76 -6.14 -36.28
CA GLY A 1152 3.02 -6.99 -37.22
C GLY A 1152 3.98 -7.78 -38.11
N ARG A 1153 3.65 -7.92 -39.40
CA ARG A 1153 4.54 -8.54 -40.40
C ARG A 1153 5.71 -7.63 -40.82
N GLY A 1154 5.77 -6.40 -40.34
CA GLY A 1154 6.79 -5.42 -40.69
C GLY A 1154 8.19 -5.75 -40.16
N MET A 1155 8.32 -6.66 -39.18
CA MET A 1155 9.64 -7.11 -38.68
C MET A 1155 10.52 -7.77 -39.75
N PHE A 1156 9.94 -8.24 -40.86
CA PHE A 1156 10.66 -8.83 -41.99
C PHE A 1156 10.83 -7.85 -43.17
N ASN A 1157 10.49 -6.58 -42.99
CA ASN A 1157 10.48 -5.56 -44.04
C ASN A 1157 11.45 -4.42 -43.69
N GLN A 1158 12.25 -3.95 -44.67
CA GLN A 1158 13.13 -2.77 -44.52
C GLN A 1158 12.37 -1.48 -44.23
N THR A 1159 11.08 -1.42 -44.56
CA THR A 1159 10.23 -0.22 -44.46
C THR A 1159 9.26 -0.29 -43.26
N SER A 1160 9.64 -0.99 -42.19
CA SER A 1160 8.80 -1.12 -41.00
C SER A 1160 8.48 0.24 -40.38
N VAL A 1161 7.29 0.40 -39.81
CA VAL A 1161 6.90 1.61 -39.05
C VAL A 1161 6.54 1.29 -37.60
N THR A 1162 6.75 2.25 -36.72
CA THR A 1162 6.34 2.21 -35.31
C THR A 1162 5.16 3.18 -35.15
N PRO A 1163 3.90 2.71 -35.06
CA PRO A 1163 2.74 3.60 -34.93
C PRO A 1163 2.73 4.49 -33.66
N PRO A 1164 2.01 5.63 -33.70
CA PRO A 1164 1.96 6.56 -32.57
C PRO A 1164 1.25 5.98 -31.33
N HIS A 1165 0.42 4.94 -31.49
CA HIS A 1165 -0.33 4.35 -30.38
C HIS A 1165 0.52 3.66 -29.33
N TYR A 1166 1.76 3.29 -29.65
CA TYR A 1166 2.72 2.82 -28.65
C TYR A 1166 3.21 3.95 -27.72
N ILE A 1167 3.10 5.20 -28.16
CA ILE A 1167 3.56 6.38 -27.41
C ILE A 1167 2.46 6.93 -26.51
N TYR A 1168 1.19 6.64 -26.79
CA TYR A 1168 0.07 7.13 -25.97
C TYR A 1168 0.19 6.71 -24.50
N ARG A 1169 0.80 5.57 -24.21
CA ARG A 1169 1.04 5.12 -22.83
C ARG A 1169 2.11 5.94 -22.13
N ILE A 1170 3.16 6.33 -22.86
CA ILE A 1170 4.19 7.26 -22.36
C ILE A 1170 3.61 8.64 -22.16
N ARG A 1171 2.76 9.10 -23.10
CA ARG A 1171 1.97 10.32 -22.97
C ARG A 1171 1.13 10.28 -21.70
N ASP A 1172 0.34 9.23 -21.48
CA ASP A 1172 -0.56 9.13 -20.33
C ASP A 1172 0.20 9.13 -19.00
N TRP A 1173 1.31 8.40 -18.93
CA TRP A 1173 2.24 8.46 -17.80
C TRP A 1173 2.74 9.88 -17.55
N PHE A 1174 3.23 10.57 -18.59
CA PHE A 1174 3.79 11.91 -18.46
C PHE A 1174 2.72 12.95 -18.11
N GLN A 1175 1.53 12.86 -18.71
CA GLN A 1175 0.36 13.68 -18.38
C GLN A 1175 -0.01 13.55 -16.91
N GLN A 1176 -0.02 12.33 -16.37
CA GLN A 1176 -0.32 12.08 -14.97
C GLN A 1176 0.72 12.72 -14.04
N LYS A 1177 2.01 12.66 -14.40
CA LYS A 1177 3.09 13.22 -13.57
C LYS A 1177 3.18 14.74 -13.62
N VAL A 1178 2.80 15.34 -14.75
CA VAL A 1178 2.93 16.79 -15.00
C VAL A 1178 1.60 17.55 -14.83
N GLY A 1179 0.46 16.84 -14.77
CA GLY A 1179 -0.87 17.44 -14.59
C GLY A 1179 -1.35 18.26 -15.80
N ARG A 1180 -0.89 17.94 -17.01
CA ARG A 1180 -1.22 18.66 -18.25
C ARG A 1180 -1.55 17.70 -19.39
N GLN A 1181 -2.34 18.15 -20.35
CA GLN A 1181 -2.68 17.37 -21.55
C GLN A 1181 -1.58 17.50 -22.61
N TRP A 1182 -1.17 16.35 -23.13
CA TRP A 1182 -0.09 16.17 -24.11
C TRP A 1182 -0.63 15.41 -25.33
N SER A 1183 0.00 15.62 -26.47
CA SER A 1183 -0.34 15.02 -27.75
C SER A 1183 0.92 14.42 -28.35
N VAL A 1184 0.78 13.30 -29.07
CA VAL A 1184 1.90 12.65 -29.74
C VAL A 1184 2.04 13.26 -31.14
N THR A 1185 3.24 13.73 -31.45
CA THR A 1185 3.60 14.33 -32.74
C THR A 1185 4.87 13.67 -33.28
N LYS A 1186 5.06 13.59 -34.59
CA LYS A 1186 6.35 13.25 -35.21
C LYS A 1186 7.21 14.52 -35.37
#